data_AF-A0A3A6EAK0-F1
#
_entry.id   AF-A0A3A6EAK0-F1
#
_cell.length_a   1.000
_cell.length_b   1.000
_cell.length_c   1.000
_cell.angle_alpha   90.00
_cell.angle_beta   90.00
_cell.angle_gamma   90.00
#
_symmetry.space_group_name_H-M   'P 1'
#
loop_
_entity.id
_entity.type
_entity.pdbx_description
1 polymer ?
#
loop_
_entity_poly.entity_id
_entity_poly.type
_entity_poly.pdbx_seq_one_letter_code
_entity_poly.pdbx_strand_id
1 'polypeptide(L)'
;MSDNAAVDRLNALVSKLVAAIRPPPNVTVSEWAAQNRVLSPEASAEQGRWRNSRTPYLVEIMDAYSDPRIHHIVVVASSQVGKSEFENNVIGRTIDVDPGSILFIHPQMTDAKEYSKLRIAPMIRDCPTLRAKVAEKKSRDSGNTILQKSYPGGILTMCGSTEAHALASKPIRYVLGDERDRWAVSAGTEGDPWELAMARQTTFYNAKAVEVSTPTIKGHSAIAKSYVKGTMERWVSQCPHCKGFHELRWEDIRYEYDTIETHGEKTYKVKDVWYLCPECACISDEVTMKRAPAHWQAENPAAYENGIRSFWLNSFVSQWAAWKDTVLKYLNALGDTKKMQVVYNTRLGLLWEDRGDVQDEDTMLGRREEYPAELPDGVLVLTAGVDTQDDRMEYEIVGFGHFGETWGIEKGIIMGRPDSDEVWQQLDELVFDRKLKFADGLELPVSIKFVDEGGHFTQEVRQRCHDRIGKKVFCIKGFPGSDRPFTGPPKQVKITVQNRYIGMCWQYQLGVDAGKQIIMDDLKVQEPGPRYCHFPRRDDYGLGYFNGLLSEHLIYKEGHRNPWQWDKISGHERNEPLDCRNYAIAAYKVLPKDLDAIDQALKRLRGKAPEAPAVPVINIQQPVSRPQPPPGRRRENFLDDW
;
A
#
# COMPACT_ATOMS: atom_id res chain seq x y z
N MET A 1 55.64 -45.01 40.19
CA MET A 1 54.45 -44.47 39.49
C MET A 1 53.86 -45.62 38.72
N SER A 2 52.72 -46.15 39.15
CA SER A 2 52.12 -47.37 38.58
C SER A 2 51.73 -47.17 37.12
N ASP A 3 51.91 -48.21 36.29
CA ASP A 3 51.55 -48.22 34.86
C ASP A 3 50.12 -47.74 34.59
N ASN A 4 49.20 -47.95 35.55
CA ASN A 4 47.83 -47.44 35.49
C ASN A 4 47.75 -45.91 35.31
N ALA A 5 48.62 -45.13 35.97
CA ALA A 5 48.59 -43.67 35.84
C ALA A 5 49.12 -43.17 34.48
N ALA A 6 49.92 -43.98 33.77
CA ALA A 6 50.33 -43.67 32.40
C ALA A 6 49.23 -44.04 31.39
N VAL A 7 48.58 -45.19 31.59
CA VAL A 7 47.42 -45.63 30.80
C VAL A 7 46.25 -44.66 30.94
N ASP A 8 45.94 -44.18 32.14
CA ASP A 8 44.87 -43.21 32.37
C ASP A 8 45.13 -41.87 31.65
N ARG A 9 46.38 -41.41 31.65
CA ARG A 9 46.79 -40.20 30.92
C ARG A 9 46.71 -40.37 29.40
N LEU A 10 47.11 -41.53 28.89
CA LEU A 10 46.99 -41.87 27.47
C LEU A 10 45.52 -41.95 27.05
N ASN A 11 44.68 -42.64 27.82
CA ASN A 11 43.25 -42.75 27.57
C ASN A 11 42.54 -41.40 27.61
N ALA A 12 42.91 -40.51 28.55
CA ALA A 12 42.39 -39.15 28.59
C ALA A 12 42.79 -38.32 27.36
N LEU A 13 44.02 -38.46 26.87
CA LEU A 13 44.48 -37.79 25.64
C LEU A 13 43.76 -38.35 24.40
N VAL A 14 43.72 -39.68 24.25
CA VAL A 14 43.06 -40.36 23.12
C VAL A 14 41.57 -40.03 23.10
N SER A 15 40.89 -40.03 24.25
CA SER A 15 39.48 -39.66 24.34
C SER A 15 39.23 -38.22 23.85
N LYS A 16 40.10 -37.26 24.23
CA LYS A 16 40.03 -35.88 23.72
C LYS A 16 40.29 -35.81 22.21
N LEU A 17 41.27 -36.55 21.70
CA LEU A 17 41.57 -36.59 20.26
C LEU A 17 40.42 -37.21 19.47
N VAL A 18 39.89 -38.35 19.90
CA VAL A 18 38.74 -39.01 19.28
C VAL A 18 37.51 -38.10 19.30
N ALA A 19 37.28 -37.38 20.40
CA ALA A 19 36.22 -36.38 20.48
C ALA A 19 36.45 -35.19 19.53
N ALA A 20 37.70 -34.77 19.32
CA ALA A 20 38.05 -33.67 18.44
C ALA A 20 37.99 -34.01 16.94
N ILE A 21 38.21 -35.28 16.56
CA ILE A 21 38.19 -35.75 15.17
C ILE A 21 36.79 -36.29 14.78
N ARG A 22 35.89 -36.49 15.76
CA ARG A 22 34.50 -36.89 15.48
C ARG A 22 33.82 -35.80 14.63
N PRO A 23 33.27 -36.15 13.45
CA PRO A 23 32.58 -35.17 12.62
C PRO A 23 31.38 -34.58 13.38
N PRO A 24 31.05 -33.30 13.15
CA PRO A 24 29.85 -32.70 13.72
C PRO A 24 28.60 -33.52 13.38
N PRO A 25 27.59 -33.56 14.27
CA PRO A 25 26.36 -34.26 14.01
C PRO A 25 25.65 -33.65 12.80
N ASN A 26 25.18 -34.49 11.86
CA ASN A 26 24.37 -34.05 10.73
C ASN A 26 22.92 -33.84 11.19
N VAL A 27 22.66 -32.68 11.79
CA VAL A 27 21.32 -32.27 12.23
C VAL A 27 20.91 -30.97 11.54
N THR A 28 19.63 -30.91 11.17
CA THR A 28 18.99 -29.70 10.65
C THR A 28 18.79 -28.68 11.76
N VAL A 29 18.47 -27.44 11.39
CA VAL A 29 18.15 -26.38 12.35
C VAL A 29 16.89 -26.73 13.15
N SER A 30 15.87 -27.33 12.53
CA SER A 30 14.62 -27.69 13.23
C SER A 30 14.83 -28.82 14.25
N GLU A 31 15.65 -29.81 13.92
CA GLU A 31 16.03 -30.91 14.82
C GLU A 31 16.89 -30.40 15.97
N TRP A 32 17.91 -29.59 15.66
CA TRP A 32 18.77 -28.99 16.68
C TRP A 32 17.97 -28.15 17.66
N ALA A 33 17.04 -27.33 17.17
CA ALA A 33 16.19 -26.50 18.00
C ALA A 33 15.32 -27.36 18.93
N ALA A 34 14.65 -28.38 18.42
CA ALA A 34 13.84 -29.28 19.24
C ALA A 34 14.64 -30.01 20.34
N GLN A 35 15.91 -30.32 20.08
CA GLN A 35 16.78 -31.02 21.03
C GLN A 35 17.40 -30.09 22.08
N ASN A 36 17.86 -28.91 21.67
CA ASN A 36 18.79 -28.08 22.46
C ASN A 36 18.26 -26.69 22.84
N ARG A 37 17.33 -26.12 22.08
CA ARG A 37 16.86 -24.74 22.29
C ARG A 37 15.93 -24.67 23.50
N VAL A 38 16.26 -23.76 24.42
CA VAL A 38 15.45 -23.43 25.60
C VAL A 38 15.04 -21.96 25.55
N LEU A 39 13.74 -21.70 25.51
CA LEU A 39 13.12 -20.37 25.53
C LEU A 39 13.19 -19.78 26.93
N SER A 40 13.91 -18.66 27.05
CA SER A 40 14.12 -17.93 28.29
C SER A 40 12.86 -17.17 28.73
N PRO A 41 12.52 -17.17 30.03
CA PRO A 41 11.31 -16.50 30.53
C PRO A 41 11.31 -14.98 30.31
N GLU A 42 12.49 -14.35 30.24
CA GLU A 42 12.61 -12.91 29.99
C GLU A 42 12.31 -12.53 28.53
N ALA A 43 12.34 -13.50 27.61
CA ALA A 43 12.21 -13.28 26.17
C ALA A 43 10.96 -13.95 25.56
N SER A 44 10.33 -14.89 26.25
CA SER A 44 9.28 -15.73 25.69
C SER A 44 8.12 -15.92 26.67
N ALA A 45 6.89 -15.71 26.19
CA ALA A 45 5.68 -15.95 26.97
C ALA A 45 5.48 -17.45 27.31
N GLU A 46 5.91 -18.34 26.41
CA GLU A 46 5.94 -19.78 26.64
C GLU A 46 7.38 -20.22 26.95
N GLN A 47 7.77 -20.17 28.22
CA GLN A 47 9.07 -20.65 28.68
C GLN A 47 9.21 -22.17 28.47
N GLY A 48 10.43 -22.62 28.19
CA GLY A 48 10.78 -24.04 28.22
C GLY A 48 11.45 -24.50 26.94
N ARG A 49 11.47 -25.81 26.69
CA ARG A 49 12.08 -26.36 25.47
C ARG A 49 11.30 -25.92 24.23
N TRP A 50 12.03 -25.57 23.18
CA TRP A 50 11.45 -25.30 21.86
C TRP A 50 10.67 -26.51 21.35
N ARG A 51 9.53 -26.25 20.70
CA ARG A 51 8.66 -27.30 20.16
C ARG A 51 8.25 -26.94 18.74
N ASN A 52 8.73 -27.71 17.76
CA ASN A 52 8.35 -27.57 16.35
C ASN A 52 6.83 -27.65 16.14
N SER A 53 6.12 -28.42 16.97
CA SER A 53 4.65 -28.53 16.93
C SER A 53 3.91 -27.22 17.25
N ARG A 54 4.56 -26.23 17.88
CA ARG A 54 3.97 -24.90 18.10
C ARG A 54 4.09 -24.01 16.87
N THR A 55 5.05 -24.26 16.00
CA THR A 55 5.34 -23.45 14.80
C THR A 55 5.69 -24.36 13.62
N PRO A 56 4.76 -25.23 13.18
CA PRO A 56 5.05 -26.21 12.13
C PRO A 56 5.52 -25.56 10.83
N TYR A 57 4.99 -24.38 10.52
CA TYR A 57 5.39 -23.59 9.35
C TYR A 57 6.87 -23.13 9.37
N LEU A 58 7.52 -23.04 10.53
CA LEU A 58 8.94 -22.70 10.62
C LEU A 58 9.87 -23.89 10.36
N VAL A 59 9.38 -25.13 10.43
CA VAL A 59 10.22 -26.33 10.28
C VAL A 59 10.88 -26.36 8.92
N GLU A 60 10.10 -26.19 7.85
CA GLU A 60 10.66 -26.22 6.49
C GLU A 60 11.57 -25.01 6.20
N ILE A 61 11.27 -23.84 6.78
CA ILE A 61 12.14 -22.65 6.68
C ILE A 61 13.49 -22.92 7.37
N MET A 62 13.47 -23.54 8.56
CA MET A 62 14.67 -23.96 9.30
C MET A 62 15.47 -25.01 8.51
N ASP A 63 14.79 -25.96 7.89
CA ASP A 63 15.45 -27.04 7.16
C ASP A 63 16.00 -26.57 5.82
N ALA A 64 15.37 -25.57 5.18
CA ALA A 64 15.93 -24.88 4.01
C ALA A 64 17.31 -24.28 4.30
N TYR A 65 17.55 -23.77 5.51
CA TYR A 65 18.90 -23.30 5.91
C TYR A 65 19.91 -24.44 5.94
N SER A 66 19.47 -25.65 6.26
CA SER A 66 20.33 -26.84 6.36
C SER A 66 20.59 -27.49 5.00
N ASP A 67 19.79 -27.19 3.97
CA ASP A 67 19.97 -27.71 2.61
C ASP A 67 21.20 -27.09 1.93
N PRO A 68 22.23 -27.86 1.54
CA PRO A 68 23.46 -27.32 0.96
C PRO A 68 23.26 -26.59 -0.38
N ARG A 69 22.14 -26.82 -1.10
CA ARG A 69 21.84 -26.16 -2.38
C ARG A 69 21.36 -24.72 -2.21
N ILE A 70 20.81 -24.40 -1.04
CA ILE A 70 20.21 -23.09 -0.78
C ILE A 70 21.27 -22.19 -0.16
N HIS A 71 21.59 -21.07 -0.78
CA HIS A 71 22.51 -20.08 -0.21
C HIS A 71 21.79 -18.82 0.28
N HIS A 72 20.54 -18.60 -0.13
CA HIS A 72 19.78 -17.42 0.27
C HIS A 72 18.33 -17.78 0.67
N ILE A 73 17.90 -17.30 1.84
CA ILE A 73 16.55 -17.51 2.37
C ILE A 73 15.91 -16.16 2.68
N VAL A 74 14.70 -15.95 2.15
CA VAL A 74 13.93 -14.73 2.33
C VAL A 74 12.63 -15.07 3.04
N VAL A 75 12.32 -14.41 4.16
CA VAL A 75 11.07 -14.63 4.90
C VAL A 75 10.30 -13.32 5.03
N VAL A 76 9.23 -13.20 4.24
CA VAL A 76 8.24 -12.13 4.35
C VAL A 76 7.18 -12.60 5.34
N ALA A 77 7.04 -11.91 6.46
CA ALA A 77 6.23 -12.43 7.55
C ALA A 77 5.60 -11.33 8.38
N SER A 78 4.32 -11.51 8.73
CA SER A 78 3.64 -10.64 9.69
C SER A 78 4.37 -10.59 11.04
N SER A 79 3.95 -9.69 11.93
CA SER A 79 4.40 -9.72 13.31
C SER A 79 3.86 -10.97 14.02
N GLN A 80 4.61 -11.46 15.01
CA GLN A 80 4.22 -12.59 15.87
C GLN A 80 3.99 -13.92 15.13
N VAL A 81 4.84 -14.25 14.17
CA VAL A 81 4.92 -15.59 13.55
C VAL A 81 6.28 -16.24 13.74
N GLY A 82 7.08 -15.77 14.70
CA GLY A 82 8.32 -16.44 15.10
C GLY A 82 9.52 -16.25 14.16
N LYS A 83 9.50 -15.25 13.26
CA LYS A 83 10.65 -14.92 12.39
C LYS A 83 11.97 -14.75 13.15
N SER A 84 11.95 -14.01 14.26
CA SER A 84 13.13 -13.81 15.11
C SER A 84 13.55 -15.10 15.83
N GLU A 85 12.62 -16.02 16.11
CA GLU A 85 12.98 -17.32 16.70
C GLU A 85 13.66 -18.23 15.68
N PHE A 86 13.24 -18.16 14.40
CA PHE A 86 13.94 -18.83 13.31
C PHE A 86 15.40 -18.36 13.22
N GLU A 87 15.67 -17.06 13.22
CA GLU A 87 17.05 -16.53 13.22
C GLU A 87 17.86 -16.99 14.44
N ASN A 88 17.25 -16.96 15.63
CA ASN A 88 17.90 -17.44 16.87
C ASN A 88 18.24 -18.94 16.79
N ASN A 89 17.35 -19.76 16.21
CA ASN A 89 17.60 -21.18 16.01
C ASN A 89 18.73 -21.42 15.01
N VAL A 90 18.77 -20.63 13.92
CA VAL A 90 19.88 -20.64 12.95
C VAL A 90 21.20 -20.29 13.64
N ILE A 91 21.26 -19.19 14.41
CA ILE A 91 22.45 -18.77 15.16
C ILE A 91 22.90 -19.87 16.11
N GLY A 92 21.97 -20.44 16.89
CA GLY A 92 22.26 -21.48 17.85
C GLY A 92 22.83 -22.74 17.19
N ARG A 93 22.18 -23.26 16.15
CA ARG A 93 22.66 -24.43 15.41
C ARG A 93 24.01 -24.16 14.76
N THR A 94 24.22 -22.96 14.21
CA THR A 94 25.50 -22.59 13.59
C THR A 94 26.64 -22.56 14.61
N ILE A 95 26.44 -21.95 15.78
CA ILE A 95 27.45 -21.94 16.87
C ILE A 95 27.77 -23.36 17.33
N ASP A 96 26.76 -24.23 17.42
CA ASP A 96 26.92 -25.58 17.95
C ASP A 96 27.47 -26.59 16.92
N VAL A 97 26.98 -26.57 15.68
CA VAL A 97 27.21 -27.65 14.72
C VAL A 97 28.17 -27.26 13.60
N ASP A 98 28.07 -26.05 13.05
CA ASP A 98 28.86 -25.60 11.89
C ASP A 98 29.39 -24.17 12.10
N PRO A 99 30.31 -23.98 13.07
CA PRO A 99 30.74 -22.65 13.49
C PRO A 99 31.45 -21.89 12.37
N GLY A 100 31.20 -20.59 12.31
CA GLY A 100 31.80 -19.67 11.34
C GLY A 100 31.56 -18.21 11.72
N SER A 101 32.00 -17.27 10.88
CA SER A 101 31.70 -15.85 11.10
C SER A 101 30.24 -15.56 10.74
N ILE A 102 29.47 -15.08 11.73
CA ILE A 102 28.09 -14.63 11.58
C ILE A 102 28.05 -13.10 11.69
N LEU A 103 27.45 -12.44 10.71
CA LEU A 103 27.05 -11.04 10.78
C LEU A 103 25.53 -10.97 10.92
N PHE A 104 25.06 -10.39 12.02
CA PHE A 104 23.64 -10.22 12.29
C PHE A 104 23.26 -8.73 12.31
N ILE A 105 22.48 -8.31 11.32
CA ILE A 105 22.22 -6.91 11.01
C ILE A 105 20.81 -6.55 11.47
N HIS A 106 20.69 -5.44 12.18
CA HIS A 106 19.42 -4.84 12.61
C HIS A 106 19.22 -3.45 11.99
N PRO A 107 18.03 -2.84 12.08
CA PRO A 107 17.79 -1.50 11.56
C PRO A 107 18.77 -0.47 12.12
N GLN A 108 18.90 -0.38 13.46
CA GLN A 108 19.82 0.53 14.14
C GLN A 108 20.79 -0.18 15.10
N MET A 109 21.86 0.53 15.46
CA MET A 109 22.85 0.04 16.44
C MET A 109 22.30 -0.13 17.85
N THR A 110 21.26 0.62 18.22
CA THR A 110 20.52 0.47 19.48
C THR A 110 19.78 -0.86 19.52
N ASP A 111 19.06 -1.19 18.44
CA ASP A 111 18.31 -2.45 18.31
C ASP A 111 19.24 -3.65 18.46
N ALA A 112 20.40 -3.62 17.78
CA ALA A 112 21.42 -4.67 17.88
C ALA A 112 21.93 -4.88 19.31
N LYS A 113 22.14 -3.79 20.08
CA LYS A 113 22.59 -3.87 21.47
C LYS A 113 21.52 -4.44 22.39
N GLU A 114 20.26 -4.05 22.18
CA GLU A 114 19.13 -4.54 22.95
C GLU A 114 18.84 -6.00 22.65
N TYR A 115 18.79 -6.38 21.37
CA TYR A 115 18.59 -7.76 20.94
C TYR A 115 19.67 -8.69 21.52
N SER A 116 20.93 -8.27 21.49
CA SER A 116 22.02 -9.04 22.10
C SER A 116 21.80 -9.32 23.59
N LYS A 117 21.39 -8.30 24.35
CA LYS A 117 21.19 -8.40 25.80
C LYS A 117 19.95 -9.19 26.17
N LEU A 118 18.86 -9.00 25.42
CA LEU A 118 17.53 -9.51 25.77
C LEU A 118 17.22 -10.87 25.13
N ARG A 119 17.91 -11.25 24.05
CA ARG A 119 17.60 -12.46 23.26
C ARG A 119 18.79 -13.40 23.18
N ILE A 120 19.93 -12.92 22.68
CA ILE A 120 21.12 -13.76 22.44
C ILE A 120 21.79 -14.20 23.75
N ALA A 121 22.02 -13.27 24.69
CA ALA A 121 22.67 -13.60 25.95
C ALA A 121 21.85 -14.60 26.80
N PRO A 122 20.52 -14.44 26.96
CA PRO A 122 19.68 -15.44 27.63
C PRO A 122 19.67 -16.79 26.89
N MET A 123 19.59 -16.79 25.55
CA MET A 123 19.65 -18.02 24.77
C MET A 123 20.95 -18.81 25.02
N ILE A 124 22.10 -18.13 25.02
CA ILE A 124 23.40 -18.75 25.30
C ILE A 124 23.45 -19.27 26.75
N ARG A 125 22.93 -18.52 27.72
CA ARG A 125 22.89 -18.90 29.14
C ARG A 125 22.07 -20.18 29.35
N ASP A 126 20.91 -20.27 28.69
CA ASP A 126 19.91 -21.30 28.99
C ASP A 126 20.06 -22.57 28.14
N CYS A 127 20.70 -22.48 26.97
CA CYS A 127 20.99 -23.63 26.12
C CYS A 127 22.35 -24.25 26.50
N PRO A 128 22.41 -25.46 27.09
CA PRO A 128 23.65 -26.03 27.62
C PRO A 128 24.77 -26.19 26.57
N THR A 129 24.42 -26.54 25.33
CA THR A 129 25.39 -26.73 24.26
C THR A 129 26.06 -25.41 23.83
N LEU A 130 25.28 -24.30 23.83
CA LEU A 130 25.80 -22.96 23.55
C LEU A 130 26.64 -22.44 24.71
N ARG A 131 26.16 -22.59 25.96
CA ARG A 131 26.89 -22.16 27.16
C ARG A 131 28.27 -22.81 27.27
N ALA A 132 28.41 -24.05 26.83
CA ALA A 132 29.68 -24.76 26.83
C ALA A 132 30.69 -24.23 25.79
N LYS A 133 30.22 -23.54 24.75
CA LYS A 133 31.04 -23.09 23.61
C LYS A 133 31.33 -21.60 23.61
N VAL A 134 30.37 -20.78 24.02
CA VAL A 134 30.55 -19.32 24.08
C VAL A 134 31.20 -18.98 25.41
N ALA A 135 32.41 -18.42 25.36
CA ALA A 135 33.17 -18.08 26.55
C ALA A 135 32.43 -17.08 27.44
N GLU A 136 32.46 -17.24 28.76
CA GLU A 136 31.97 -16.20 29.67
C GLU A 136 32.84 -14.95 29.59
N LYS A 137 32.23 -13.78 29.81
CA LYS A 137 32.93 -12.48 29.78
C LYS A 137 33.94 -12.40 30.95
N LYS A 138 35.20 -12.79 30.71
CA LYS A 138 36.31 -12.54 31.64
C LYS A 138 36.89 -11.14 31.41
N SER A 139 37.34 -10.47 32.48
CA SER A 139 37.79 -9.07 32.46
C SER A 139 39.01 -8.78 31.55
N ARG A 140 39.66 -9.82 31.01
CA ARG A 140 40.86 -9.74 30.18
C ARG A 140 40.68 -10.26 28.75
N ASP A 141 39.47 -10.66 28.36
CA ASP A 141 39.21 -11.27 27.04
C ASP A 141 38.49 -10.27 26.12
N SER A 142 39.23 -9.65 25.20
CA SER A 142 38.75 -8.56 24.33
C SER A 142 37.72 -9.01 23.28
N GLY A 143 37.55 -10.32 23.09
CA GLY A 143 36.70 -10.91 22.03
C GLY A 143 35.22 -11.09 22.39
N ASN A 144 34.80 -10.87 23.64
CA ASN A 144 33.40 -11.00 24.05
C ASN A 144 32.83 -9.68 24.59
N THR A 145 32.18 -8.93 23.70
CA THR A 145 31.53 -7.65 24.01
C THR A 145 30.00 -7.79 23.96
N ILE A 146 29.26 -6.68 24.06
CA ILE A 146 27.80 -6.73 23.85
C ILE A 146 27.51 -7.13 22.40
N LEU A 147 28.20 -6.54 21.44
CA LEU A 147 27.92 -6.74 20.01
C LEU A 147 28.74 -7.88 19.37
N GLN A 148 29.66 -8.49 20.11
CA GLN A 148 30.49 -9.59 19.60
C GLN A 148 30.54 -10.75 20.59
N LYS A 149 30.20 -11.96 20.12
CA LYS A 149 30.32 -13.21 20.88
C LYS A 149 31.30 -14.14 20.14
N SER A 150 32.45 -14.39 20.73
CA SER A 150 33.46 -15.32 20.18
C SER A 150 33.24 -16.74 20.67
N TYR A 151 33.46 -17.72 19.80
CA TYR A 151 33.35 -19.15 20.09
C TYR A 151 34.35 -19.94 19.21
N PRO A 152 34.69 -21.20 19.57
CA PRO A 152 35.60 -22.01 18.75
C PRO A 152 35.13 -22.10 17.30
N GLY A 153 35.98 -21.67 16.36
CA GLY A 153 35.70 -21.71 14.93
C GLY A 153 34.92 -20.51 14.37
N GLY A 154 34.50 -19.53 15.19
CA GLY A 154 33.72 -18.41 14.68
C GLY A 154 33.48 -17.24 15.63
N ILE A 155 32.72 -16.27 15.13
CA ILE A 155 32.34 -15.07 15.87
C ILE A 155 30.96 -14.62 15.40
N LEU A 156 30.08 -14.29 16.33
CA LEU A 156 28.83 -13.59 16.07
C LEU A 156 29.08 -12.09 16.26
N THR A 157 28.94 -11.31 15.20
CA THR A 157 29.00 -9.84 15.22
C THR A 157 27.63 -9.27 14.92
N MET A 158 27.14 -8.35 15.74
CA MET A 158 25.88 -7.63 15.54
C MET A 158 26.15 -6.17 15.21
N CYS A 159 25.44 -5.62 14.22
CA CYS A 159 25.53 -4.21 13.86
C CYS A 159 24.21 -3.65 13.34
N GLY A 160 24.13 -2.32 13.22
CA GLY A 160 23.03 -1.62 12.57
C GLY A 160 23.28 -1.48 11.06
N SER A 161 22.21 -1.33 10.29
CA SER A 161 22.25 -1.15 8.83
C SER A 161 22.97 0.13 8.39
N THR A 162 23.10 1.12 9.27
CA THR A 162 23.77 2.40 9.00
C THR A 162 25.30 2.32 9.05
N GLU A 163 25.87 1.26 9.63
CA GLU A 163 27.30 1.18 9.95
C GLU A 163 28.12 0.54 8.81
N ALA A 164 28.40 1.30 7.75
CA ALA A 164 29.12 0.81 6.56
C ALA A 164 30.44 0.08 6.89
N HIS A 165 31.27 0.66 7.78
CA HIS A 165 32.51 0.03 8.21
C HIS A 165 32.26 -1.34 8.87
N ALA A 166 31.22 -1.48 9.69
CA ALA A 166 30.92 -2.77 10.33
C ALA A 166 30.51 -3.83 9.30
N LEU A 167 29.71 -3.44 8.30
CA LEU A 167 29.25 -4.29 7.21
C LEU A 167 30.40 -4.72 6.26
N ALA A 168 31.37 -3.83 6.04
CA ALA A 168 32.46 -4.04 5.08
C ALA A 168 33.76 -4.62 5.69
N SER A 169 33.95 -4.57 7.02
CA SER A 169 35.27 -4.77 7.63
C SER A 169 35.84 -6.19 7.62
N LYS A 170 35.02 -7.25 7.56
CA LYS A 170 35.48 -8.63 7.80
C LYS A 170 34.89 -9.62 6.78
N PRO A 171 35.59 -10.72 6.45
CA PRO A 171 35.01 -11.85 5.74
C PRO A 171 33.94 -12.55 6.60
N ILE A 172 32.73 -12.70 6.04
CA ILE A 172 31.57 -13.26 6.74
C ILE A 172 31.06 -14.47 5.98
N ARG A 173 30.90 -15.61 6.66
CA ARG A 173 30.30 -16.81 6.06
C ARG A 173 28.78 -16.79 6.12
N TYR A 174 28.21 -16.30 7.22
CA TYR A 174 26.77 -16.29 7.45
C TYR A 174 26.26 -14.86 7.67
N VAL A 175 25.35 -14.41 6.81
CA VAL A 175 24.71 -13.09 6.93
C VAL A 175 23.26 -13.30 7.34
N LEU A 176 22.84 -12.65 8.41
CA LEU A 176 21.47 -12.65 8.90
C LEU A 176 20.99 -11.19 8.96
N GLY A 177 19.80 -10.91 8.45
CA GLY A 177 19.20 -9.59 8.46
C GLY A 177 17.80 -9.58 9.03
N ASP A 178 17.65 -8.94 10.20
CA ASP A 178 16.36 -8.77 10.87
C ASP A 178 15.72 -7.43 10.50
N GLU A 179 14.40 -7.44 10.33
CA GLU A 179 13.57 -6.32 9.91
C GLU A 179 14.12 -5.53 8.71
N ARG A 180 14.48 -6.26 7.64
CA ARG A 180 15.07 -5.72 6.40
C ARG A 180 14.40 -4.46 5.84
N ASP A 181 13.07 -4.39 5.91
CA ASP A 181 12.31 -3.23 5.38
C ASP A 181 12.48 -1.94 6.20
N ARG A 182 13.01 -2.03 7.42
CA ARG A 182 13.27 -0.87 8.28
C ARG A 182 14.71 -0.37 8.19
N TRP A 183 15.52 -0.98 7.34
CA TRP A 183 16.92 -0.61 7.17
C TRP A 183 17.08 0.74 6.48
N ALA A 184 18.22 1.37 6.69
CA ALA A 184 18.61 2.53 5.92
C ALA A 184 18.72 2.16 4.43
N VAL A 185 18.29 3.07 3.56
CA VAL A 185 18.43 2.92 2.09
C VAL A 185 19.91 2.84 1.68
N SER A 186 20.78 3.53 2.42
CA SER A 186 22.23 3.51 2.24
C SER A 186 22.93 3.42 3.58
N ALA A 187 23.95 2.55 3.68
CA ALA A 187 24.87 2.52 4.81
C ALA A 187 25.82 3.73 4.72
N GLY A 188 25.48 4.82 5.42
CA GLY A 188 26.16 6.10 5.21
C GLY A 188 26.06 6.52 3.74
N THR A 189 27.20 6.59 3.05
CA THR A 189 27.27 6.93 1.61
C THR A 189 27.69 5.76 0.71
N GLU A 190 27.76 4.53 1.23
CA GLU A 190 28.35 3.38 0.54
C GLU A 190 27.34 2.48 -0.20
N GLY A 191 26.05 2.85 -0.23
CA GLY A 191 25.00 2.11 -0.95
C GLY A 191 24.25 1.10 -0.06
N ASP A 192 23.54 0.16 -0.70
CA ASP A 192 22.64 -0.77 0.00
C ASP A 192 23.39 -1.62 1.05
N PRO A 193 23.02 -1.52 2.35
CA PRO A 193 23.63 -2.30 3.42
C PRO A 193 23.65 -3.82 3.16
N TRP A 194 22.63 -4.34 2.48
CA TRP A 194 22.54 -5.78 2.19
C TRP A 194 23.61 -6.23 1.20
N GLU A 195 23.77 -5.52 0.09
CA GLU A 195 24.78 -5.83 -0.93
C GLU A 195 26.20 -5.73 -0.37
N LEU A 196 26.45 -4.73 0.50
CA LEU A 196 27.74 -4.60 1.21
C LEU A 196 28.05 -5.84 2.07
N ALA A 197 27.05 -6.34 2.80
CA ALA A 197 27.17 -7.53 3.63
C ALA A 197 27.36 -8.80 2.78
N MET A 198 26.56 -8.96 1.72
CA MET A 198 26.66 -10.10 0.79
C MET A 198 28.02 -10.18 0.10
N ALA A 199 28.62 -9.03 -0.25
CA ALA A 199 29.97 -8.99 -0.83
C ALA A 199 31.04 -9.63 0.09
N ARG A 200 30.81 -9.70 1.40
CA ARG A 200 31.73 -10.36 2.36
C ARG A 200 31.72 -11.88 2.29
N GLN A 201 30.71 -12.47 1.64
CA GLN A 201 30.55 -13.91 1.48
C GLN A 201 31.37 -14.49 0.32
N THR A 202 31.88 -13.66 -0.59
CA THR A 202 32.54 -14.06 -1.85
C THR A 202 33.62 -15.13 -1.68
N THR A 203 34.37 -15.13 -0.57
CA THR A 203 35.45 -16.09 -0.32
C THR A 203 34.98 -17.45 0.20
N PHE A 204 33.69 -17.63 0.51
CA PHE A 204 33.13 -18.83 1.12
C PHE A 204 32.18 -19.54 0.16
N TYR A 205 32.57 -20.73 -0.33
CA TYR A 205 31.76 -21.54 -1.24
C TYR A 205 30.43 -22.03 -0.62
N ASN A 206 30.36 -22.09 0.71
CA ASN A 206 29.22 -22.57 1.49
C ASN A 206 28.64 -21.47 2.40
N ALA A 207 28.66 -20.23 1.91
CA ALA A 207 28.03 -19.10 2.57
C ALA A 207 26.49 -19.27 2.61
N LYS A 208 25.86 -18.66 3.62
CA LYS A 208 24.39 -18.61 3.74
C LYS A 208 23.94 -17.20 4.11
N ALA A 209 22.92 -16.71 3.44
CA ALA A 209 22.25 -15.46 3.72
C ALA A 209 20.80 -15.71 4.13
N VAL A 210 20.34 -15.01 5.16
CA VAL A 210 18.96 -15.04 5.61
C VAL A 210 18.50 -13.60 5.82
N GLU A 211 17.37 -13.24 5.23
CA GLU A 211 16.69 -11.98 5.55
C GLU A 211 15.25 -12.24 5.94
N VAL A 212 14.81 -11.55 6.99
CA VAL A 212 13.43 -11.61 7.47
C VAL A 212 12.89 -10.20 7.65
N SER A 213 11.62 -9.98 7.31
CA SER A 213 10.96 -8.73 7.63
C SER A 213 9.45 -8.82 7.57
N THR A 214 8.79 -7.91 8.28
CA THR A 214 7.43 -7.51 7.94
C THR A 214 7.48 -6.65 6.67
N PRO A 215 6.66 -6.94 5.64
CA PRO A 215 6.61 -6.09 4.46
C PRO A 215 5.98 -4.74 4.82
N THR A 216 6.45 -3.67 4.16
CA THR A 216 5.99 -2.29 4.37
C THR A 216 5.20 -1.79 3.15
N ILE A 217 5.75 -0.87 2.37
CA ILE A 217 5.03 -0.20 1.28
C ILE A 217 5.32 -0.92 -0.04
N LYS A 218 4.30 -1.15 -0.87
CA LYS A 218 4.51 -1.74 -2.21
C LYS A 218 5.46 -0.87 -3.04
N GLY A 219 6.35 -1.51 -3.79
CA GLY A 219 7.38 -0.83 -4.60
C GLY A 219 8.61 -0.36 -3.80
N HIS A 220 8.48 -0.10 -2.51
CA HIS A 220 9.58 0.33 -1.63
C HIS A 220 10.10 -0.77 -0.70
N SER A 221 9.28 -1.79 -0.40
CA SER A 221 9.67 -2.94 0.42
C SER A 221 10.83 -3.72 -0.20
N ALA A 222 11.96 -3.76 0.51
CA ALA A 222 13.17 -4.46 0.09
C ALA A 222 12.96 -5.98 0.20
N ILE A 223 12.33 -6.45 1.29
CA ILE A 223 12.07 -7.87 1.50
C ILE A 223 11.14 -8.43 0.41
N ALA A 224 10.16 -7.66 -0.06
CA ALA A 224 9.27 -8.08 -1.13
C ALA A 224 10.01 -8.19 -2.48
N LYS A 225 10.96 -7.29 -2.75
CA LYS A 225 11.83 -7.39 -3.94
C LYS A 225 12.70 -8.64 -3.90
N SER A 226 13.24 -9.00 -2.73
CA SER A 226 13.98 -10.24 -2.56
C SER A 226 13.09 -11.48 -2.66
N TYR A 227 11.86 -11.43 -2.16
CA TYR A 227 10.92 -12.54 -2.21
C TYR A 227 10.65 -13.02 -3.64
N VAL A 228 10.44 -12.10 -4.57
CA VAL A 228 10.15 -12.41 -5.99
C VAL A 228 11.33 -13.10 -6.69
N LYS A 229 12.56 -12.91 -6.20
CA LYS A 229 13.76 -13.59 -6.75
C LYS A 229 13.87 -15.05 -6.31
N GLY A 230 13.13 -15.46 -5.28
CA GLY A 230 13.14 -16.82 -4.72
C GLY A 230 11.96 -17.68 -5.20
N THR A 231 11.72 -18.78 -4.48
CA THR A 231 10.69 -19.78 -4.81
C THR A 231 9.23 -19.32 -4.65
N MET A 232 9.02 -18.17 -4.02
CA MET A 232 7.72 -17.54 -3.80
C MET A 232 6.71 -18.48 -3.15
N GLU A 233 7.05 -18.99 -1.97
CA GLU A 233 6.25 -20.01 -1.30
C GLU A 233 5.20 -19.42 -0.37
N ARG A 234 4.00 -19.98 -0.44
CA ARG A 234 2.84 -19.66 0.41
C ARG A 234 2.52 -20.82 1.33
N TRP A 235 2.17 -20.53 2.58
CA TRP A 235 1.69 -21.56 3.51
C TRP A 235 0.21 -21.84 3.26
N VAL A 236 -0.09 -23.04 2.78
CA VAL A 236 -1.46 -23.45 2.43
C VAL A 236 -1.98 -24.50 3.39
N SER A 237 -3.21 -24.31 3.87
CA SER A 237 -3.89 -25.23 4.77
C SER A 237 -4.97 -26.03 4.04
N GLN A 238 -5.10 -27.31 4.36
CA GLN A 238 -6.11 -28.17 3.79
C GLN A 238 -7.50 -27.84 4.34
N CYS A 239 -8.47 -27.61 3.45
CA CYS A 239 -9.86 -27.49 3.82
C CYS A 239 -10.38 -28.84 4.38
N PRO A 240 -11.02 -28.87 5.56
CA PRO A 240 -11.53 -30.11 6.14
C PRO A 240 -12.66 -30.74 5.33
N HIS A 241 -13.35 -29.94 4.51
CA HIS A 241 -14.53 -30.33 3.72
C HIS A 241 -14.15 -30.86 2.33
N CYS A 242 -13.56 -30.02 1.46
CA CYS A 242 -13.23 -30.39 0.09
C CYS A 242 -11.82 -30.99 -0.10
N LYS A 243 -10.97 -30.94 0.92
CA LYS A 243 -9.56 -31.39 0.89
C LYS A 243 -8.62 -30.59 -0.04
N GLY A 244 -9.12 -29.52 -0.67
CA GLY A 244 -8.29 -28.53 -1.38
C GLY A 244 -7.37 -27.77 -0.42
N PHE A 245 -6.23 -27.29 -0.93
CA PHE A 245 -5.24 -26.53 -0.16
C PHE A 245 -5.29 -25.07 -0.56
N HIS A 246 -5.46 -24.19 0.45
CA HIS A 246 -5.63 -22.76 0.22
C HIS A 246 -4.86 -21.94 1.26
N GLU A 247 -4.35 -20.79 0.84
CA GLU A 247 -3.81 -19.79 1.77
C GLU A 247 -4.96 -19.17 2.56
N LEU A 248 -4.78 -18.97 3.86
CA LEU A 248 -5.76 -18.25 4.68
C LEU A 248 -5.64 -16.75 4.42
N ARG A 249 -6.49 -16.20 3.55
CA ARG A 249 -6.47 -14.77 3.20
C ARG A 249 -7.50 -13.99 3.99
N TRP A 250 -7.27 -12.69 4.16
CA TRP A 250 -8.22 -11.80 4.83
C TRP A 250 -9.60 -11.79 4.15
N GLU A 251 -9.61 -11.82 2.81
CA GLU A 251 -10.82 -11.86 1.97
C GLU A 251 -11.71 -13.08 2.22
N ASP A 252 -11.14 -14.15 2.77
CA ASP A 252 -11.85 -15.39 3.10
C ASP A 252 -12.28 -15.45 4.57
N ILE A 253 -11.87 -14.48 5.39
CA ILE A 253 -12.30 -14.37 6.77
C ILE A 253 -13.66 -13.64 6.82
N ARG A 254 -14.58 -14.21 7.58
CA ARG A 254 -15.91 -13.67 7.85
C ARG A 254 -16.06 -13.53 9.35
N TYR A 255 -16.76 -12.49 9.79
CA TYR A 255 -16.86 -12.19 11.21
C TYR A 255 -18.15 -11.45 11.53
N GLU A 256 -18.64 -11.65 12.74
CA GLU A 256 -19.75 -10.93 13.34
C GLU A 256 -19.23 -10.03 14.45
N TYR A 257 -19.78 -8.82 14.56
CA TYR A 257 -19.41 -7.87 15.61
C TYR A 257 -20.60 -7.01 16.03
N ASP A 258 -20.56 -6.57 17.29
CA ASP A 258 -21.42 -5.50 17.80
C ASP A 258 -20.65 -4.18 17.83
N THR A 259 -21.34 -3.09 17.54
CA THR A 259 -20.82 -1.73 17.75
C THR A 259 -21.42 -1.18 19.05
N ILE A 260 -20.55 -0.75 19.96
CA ILE A 260 -20.93 -0.12 21.23
C ILE A 260 -20.43 1.31 21.16
N GLU A 261 -21.36 2.26 21.12
CA GLU A 261 -21.04 3.69 21.12
C GLU A 261 -21.16 4.22 22.56
N THR A 262 -20.06 4.73 23.10
CA THR A 262 -20.02 5.32 24.44
C THR A 262 -19.34 6.67 24.36
N HIS A 263 -20.03 7.73 24.80
CA HIS A 263 -19.51 9.11 24.78
C HIS A 263 -19.02 9.60 23.40
N GLY A 264 -19.63 9.11 22.31
CA GLY A 264 -19.25 9.45 20.93
C GLY A 264 -18.04 8.68 20.38
N GLU A 265 -17.46 7.77 21.16
CA GLU A 265 -16.47 6.82 20.65
C GLU A 265 -17.11 5.47 20.33
N LYS A 266 -16.86 4.99 19.10
CA LYS A 266 -17.29 3.66 18.65
C LYS A 266 -16.25 2.63 19.08
N THR A 267 -16.69 1.68 19.89
CA THR A 267 -15.91 0.48 20.24
C THR A 267 -16.57 -0.74 19.64
N TYR A 268 -15.78 -1.76 19.30
CA TYR A 268 -16.28 -2.96 18.66
C TYR A 268 -16.09 -4.19 19.55
N LYS A 269 -17.09 -5.06 19.57
CA LYS A 269 -17.01 -6.38 20.19
C LYS A 269 -17.25 -7.44 19.14
N VAL A 270 -16.17 -8.08 18.71
CA VAL A 270 -16.25 -9.24 17.79
C VAL A 270 -16.92 -10.40 18.53
N LYS A 271 -17.94 -11.02 17.94
CA LYS A 271 -18.59 -12.22 18.48
C LYS A 271 -17.82 -13.44 18.01
N ASP A 272 -17.96 -13.72 16.73
CA ASP A 272 -17.52 -14.93 16.06
C ASP A 272 -16.72 -14.58 14.80
N VAL A 273 -15.76 -15.44 14.48
CA VAL A 273 -14.89 -15.31 13.31
C VAL A 273 -14.72 -16.68 12.69
N TRP A 274 -14.86 -16.78 11.38
CA TRP A 274 -14.76 -18.02 10.65
C TRP A 274 -14.09 -17.83 9.29
N TYR A 275 -13.55 -18.92 8.77
CA TYR A 275 -12.93 -19.00 7.46
C TYR A 275 -13.91 -19.61 6.45
N LEU A 276 -14.03 -18.98 5.30
CA LEU A 276 -14.82 -19.45 4.16
C LEU A 276 -13.85 -20.04 3.12
N CYS A 277 -13.99 -21.33 2.80
CA CYS A 277 -13.13 -21.93 1.77
C CYS A 277 -13.46 -21.34 0.38
N PRO A 278 -12.47 -20.87 -0.40
CA PRO A 278 -12.71 -20.26 -1.72
C PRO A 278 -13.22 -21.25 -2.77
N GLU A 279 -13.03 -22.55 -2.56
CA GLU A 279 -13.42 -23.60 -3.51
C GLU A 279 -14.80 -24.19 -3.21
N CYS A 280 -15.08 -24.57 -1.96
CA CYS A 280 -16.34 -25.21 -1.59
C CYS A 280 -17.29 -24.33 -0.79
N ALA A 281 -16.89 -23.10 -0.45
CA ALA A 281 -17.65 -22.15 0.38
C ALA A 281 -18.09 -22.68 1.75
N CYS A 282 -17.56 -23.82 2.21
CA CYS A 282 -17.83 -24.33 3.54
C CYS A 282 -17.11 -23.48 4.58
N ILE A 283 -17.75 -23.35 5.74
CA ILE A 283 -17.25 -22.56 6.87
C ILE A 283 -16.44 -23.44 7.81
N SER A 284 -15.32 -22.93 8.33
CA SER A 284 -14.50 -23.58 9.35
C SER A 284 -14.03 -22.59 10.42
N ASP A 285 -13.91 -23.05 11.67
CA ASP A 285 -13.40 -22.24 12.77
C ASP A 285 -11.85 -22.17 12.80
N GLU A 286 -11.33 -21.23 13.59
CA GLU A 286 -9.90 -20.98 13.77
C GLU A 286 -9.12 -22.22 14.24
N VAL A 287 -9.65 -22.98 15.21
CA VAL A 287 -8.96 -24.13 15.81
C VAL A 287 -8.84 -25.26 14.79
N THR A 288 -9.92 -25.50 14.04
CA THR A 288 -9.98 -26.49 12.97
C THR A 288 -8.96 -26.16 11.88
N MET A 289 -8.92 -24.91 11.38
CA MET A 289 -7.99 -24.52 10.32
C MET A 289 -6.53 -24.48 10.76
N LYS A 290 -6.23 -24.07 12.01
CA LYS A 290 -4.86 -24.06 12.54
C LYS A 290 -4.30 -25.47 12.83
N ARG A 291 -5.16 -26.49 12.93
CA ARG A 291 -4.76 -27.90 13.11
C ARG A 291 -4.79 -28.71 11.82
N ALA A 292 -5.35 -28.15 10.75
CA ALA A 292 -5.43 -28.84 9.47
C ALA A 292 -4.03 -29.15 8.92
N PRO A 293 -3.86 -30.24 8.16
CA PRO A 293 -2.64 -30.49 7.40
C PRO A 293 -2.31 -29.28 6.52
N ALA A 294 -1.05 -28.85 6.53
CA ALA A 294 -0.60 -27.68 5.80
C ALA A 294 0.84 -27.85 5.34
N HIS A 295 1.21 -27.17 4.27
CA HIS A 295 2.55 -27.23 3.69
C HIS A 295 2.89 -25.94 2.94
N TRP A 296 4.16 -25.78 2.57
CA TRP A 296 4.60 -24.70 1.70
C TRP A 296 4.38 -25.06 0.24
N GLN A 297 3.71 -24.18 -0.51
CA GLN A 297 3.46 -24.32 -1.93
C GLN A 297 4.21 -23.25 -2.70
N ALA A 298 5.12 -23.66 -3.59
CA ALA A 298 5.93 -22.75 -4.40
C ALA A 298 5.19 -22.26 -5.64
N GLU A 299 5.15 -20.95 -5.83
CA GLU A 299 4.67 -20.32 -7.07
C GLU A 299 5.78 -20.28 -8.14
N ASN A 300 7.05 -20.18 -7.73
CA ASN A 300 8.22 -20.13 -8.62
C ASN A 300 9.25 -21.23 -8.30
N PRO A 301 8.95 -22.51 -8.55
CA PRO A 301 9.84 -23.61 -8.19
C PRO A 301 11.23 -23.54 -8.86
N ALA A 302 11.37 -22.86 -10.01
CA ALA A 302 12.64 -22.74 -10.73
C ALA A 302 13.72 -21.98 -9.96
N ALA A 303 13.35 -21.04 -9.08
CA ALA A 303 14.32 -20.30 -8.26
C ALA A 303 15.11 -21.18 -7.28
N TYR A 304 14.60 -22.39 -7.01
CA TYR A 304 15.32 -23.39 -6.21
C TYR A 304 16.67 -23.76 -6.84
N GLU A 305 16.76 -23.83 -8.17
CA GLU A 305 18.01 -24.10 -8.89
C GLU A 305 19.03 -22.97 -8.75
N ASN A 306 18.54 -21.74 -8.59
CA ASN A 306 19.37 -20.57 -8.27
C ASN A 306 19.76 -20.53 -6.79
N GLY A 307 19.37 -21.53 -5.98
CA GLY A 307 19.73 -21.60 -4.56
C GLY A 307 19.04 -20.56 -3.67
N ILE A 308 17.91 -19.99 -4.11
CA ILE A 308 17.14 -19.00 -3.36
C ILE A 308 15.76 -19.57 -3.02
N ARG A 309 15.45 -19.70 -1.72
CA ARG A 309 14.08 -20.01 -1.27
C ARG A 309 13.47 -18.79 -0.60
N SER A 310 12.21 -18.51 -0.92
CA SER A 310 11.49 -17.38 -0.32
C SER A 310 10.11 -17.80 0.16
N PHE A 311 9.73 -17.31 1.33
CA PHE A 311 8.54 -17.73 2.06
C PHE A 311 7.72 -16.52 2.46
N TRP A 312 6.39 -16.60 2.33
CA TRP A 312 5.48 -15.56 2.76
C TRP A 312 4.44 -16.08 3.75
N LEU A 313 4.37 -15.46 4.92
CA LEU A 313 3.51 -15.89 6.02
C LEU A 313 2.66 -14.73 6.60
N ASN A 314 1.37 -14.98 6.76
CA ASN A 314 0.44 -14.05 7.41
C ASN A 314 0.12 -14.46 8.86
N SER A 315 -0.56 -13.60 9.62
CA SER A 315 -0.83 -13.89 11.04
C SER A 315 -1.89 -14.96 11.29
N PHE A 316 -2.72 -15.34 10.30
CA PHE A 316 -3.83 -16.29 10.51
C PHE A 316 -3.35 -17.68 10.89
N VAL A 317 -2.12 -18.03 10.52
CA VAL A 317 -1.48 -19.31 10.86
C VAL A 317 -0.80 -19.29 12.25
N SER A 318 -0.65 -18.11 12.85
CA SER A 318 0.08 -17.94 14.11
C SER A 318 -0.64 -18.63 15.26
N GLN A 319 0.08 -19.40 16.08
CA GLN A 319 -0.49 -19.99 17.31
C GLN A 319 -0.60 -18.98 18.47
N TRP A 320 -0.05 -17.77 18.31
CA TRP A 320 -0.05 -16.73 19.34
C TRP A 320 -1.05 -15.60 19.07
N ALA A 321 -1.50 -15.44 17.82
CA ALA A 321 -2.46 -14.42 17.44
C ALA A 321 -3.84 -15.05 17.17
N ALA A 322 -4.85 -14.65 17.94
CA ALA A 322 -6.23 -15.03 17.68
C ALA A 322 -6.77 -14.29 16.44
N TRP A 323 -7.63 -14.93 15.65
CA TRP A 323 -8.26 -14.26 14.51
C TRP A 323 -9.13 -13.10 14.97
N LYS A 324 -9.82 -13.29 16.10
CA LYS A 324 -10.63 -12.26 16.78
C LYS A 324 -9.85 -10.97 17.07
N ASP A 325 -8.60 -11.07 17.53
CA ASP A 325 -7.75 -9.91 17.80
C ASP A 325 -7.36 -9.17 16.52
N THR A 326 -7.16 -9.92 15.44
CA THR A 326 -6.84 -9.34 14.13
C THR A 326 -8.04 -8.58 13.57
N VAL A 327 -9.24 -9.17 13.65
CA VAL A 327 -10.50 -8.52 13.26
C VAL A 327 -10.75 -7.28 14.13
N LEU A 328 -10.57 -7.36 15.44
CA LEU A 328 -10.76 -6.21 16.32
C LEU A 328 -9.82 -5.05 15.97
N LYS A 329 -8.55 -5.34 15.69
CA LYS A 329 -7.58 -4.32 15.25
C LYS A 329 -7.97 -3.71 13.91
N TYR A 330 -8.47 -4.52 12.98
CA TYR A 330 -8.98 -4.04 11.70
C TYR A 330 -10.18 -3.09 11.89
N LEU A 331 -11.18 -3.49 12.69
CA LEU A 331 -12.36 -2.66 12.96
C LEU A 331 -11.99 -1.32 13.64
N ASN A 332 -11.07 -1.35 14.59
CA ASN A 332 -10.56 -0.13 15.25
C ASN A 332 -9.70 0.76 14.33
N ALA A 333 -9.23 0.22 13.21
CA ALA A 333 -8.47 0.96 12.20
C ALA A 333 -9.35 1.54 11.09
N LEU A 334 -10.64 1.17 11.02
CA LEU A 334 -11.57 1.71 10.03
C LEU A 334 -11.67 3.24 10.18
N GLY A 335 -11.46 3.95 9.06
CA GLY A 335 -11.45 5.42 9.02
C GLY A 335 -10.11 6.07 9.39
N ASP A 336 -9.06 5.30 9.69
CA ASP A 336 -7.70 5.81 9.95
C ASP A 336 -6.68 5.05 9.10
N THR A 337 -6.28 5.67 7.98
CA THR A 337 -5.35 5.10 6.99
C THR A 337 -4.04 4.64 7.63
N LYS A 338 -3.50 5.38 8.60
CA LYS A 338 -2.24 5.02 9.28
C LYS A 338 -2.41 3.79 10.16
N LYS A 339 -3.52 3.69 10.90
CA LYS A 339 -3.83 2.48 11.66
C LYS A 339 -4.10 1.30 10.73
N MET A 340 -4.76 1.52 9.60
CA MET A 340 -5.04 0.48 8.62
C MET A 340 -3.75 -0.08 8.01
N GLN A 341 -2.81 0.81 7.65
CA GLN A 341 -1.46 0.42 7.24
C GLN A 341 -0.80 -0.52 8.26
N VAL A 342 -0.82 -0.14 9.54
CA VAL A 342 -0.26 -0.99 10.62
C VAL A 342 -0.92 -2.37 10.64
N VAL A 343 -2.25 -2.47 10.44
CA VAL A 343 -2.96 -3.76 10.37
C VAL A 343 -2.50 -4.59 9.16
N TYR A 344 -2.48 -4.01 7.96
CA TYR A 344 -2.08 -4.70 6.74
C TYR A 344 -0.65 -5.24 6.84
N ASN A 345 0.29 -4.39 7.24
CA ASN A 345 1.68 -4.80 7.34
C ASN A 345 1.89 -5.80 8.48
N THR A 346 1.47 -5.45 9.70
CA THR A 346 1.88 -6.22 10.90
C THR A 346 1.01 -7.42 11.21
N ARG A 347 -0.25 -7.46 10.74
CA ARG A 347 -1.16 -8.59 10.94
C ARG A 347 -1.30 -9.40 9.66
N LEU A 348 -1.80 -8.78 8.60
CA LEU A 348 -2.04 -9.50 7.35
C LEU A 348 -0.72 -9.91 6.68
N GLY A 349 0.40 -9.26 7.03
CA GLY A 349 1.67 -9.51 6.38
C GLY A 349 1.64 -9.10 4.91
N LEU A 350 0.76 -8.16 4.55
CA LEU A 350 0.59 -7.71 3.17
C LEU A 350 1.35 -6.40 2.96
N LEU A 351 1.72 -6.15 1.71
CA LEU A 351 2.22 -4.85 1.32
C LEU A 351 1.09 -3.84 1.44
N TRP A 352 1.39 -2.69 2.02
CA TRP A 352 0.49 -1.56 2.01
C TRP A 352 0.68 -0.79 0.71
N GLU A 353 -0.42 -0.61 0.00
CA GLU A 353 -0.53 0.42 -1.03
C GLU A 353 -1.30 1.55 -0.39
N ASP A 354 -0.66 2.71 -0.22
CA ASP A 354 -1.41 3.91 0.13
C ASP A 354 -2.18 4.33 -1.12
N ARG A 355 -3.37 3.75 -1.29
CA ARG A 355 -4.32 4.17 -2.31
C ARG A 355 -5.01 5.49 -1.90
N GLY A 356 -4.63 6.09 -0.77
CA GLY A 356 -5.44 7.11 -0.12
C GLY A 356 -6.85 6.58 0.11
N ASP A 357 -7.85 7.37 -0.28
CA ASP A 357 -9.26 7.00 -0.34
C ASP A 357 -9.72 6.65 -1.78
N VAL A 358 -8.79 6.38 -2.69
CA VAL A 358 -9.11 6.17 -4.12
C VAL A 358 -9.81 4.83 -4.28
N GLN A 359 -11.00 4.87 -4.88
CA GLN A 359 -11.84 3.70 -5.19
C GLN A 359 -11.11 2.73 -6.13
N ASP A 360 -11.37 1.43 -6.03
CA ASP A 360 -10.80 0.46 -6.97
C ASP A 360 -11.58 0.40 -8.30
N GLU A 361 -10.90 -0.04 -9.36
CA GLU A 361 -11.43 -0.10 -10.73
C GLU A 361 -12.68 -0.99 -10.82
N ASP A 362 -12.68 -2.10 -10.07
CA ASP A 362 -13.79 -3.06 -10.02
C ASP A 362 -15.05 -2.45 -9.38
N THR A 363 -14.90 -1.66 -8.32
CA THR A 363 -16.00 -0.90 -7.72
C THR A 363 -16.56 0.11 -8.72
N MET A 364 -15.69 0.80 -9.46
CA MET A 364 -16.13 1.76 -10.49
C MET A 364 -16.83 1.06 -11.67
N LEU A 365 -16.37 -0.12 -12.07
CA LEU A 365 -17.01 -0.93 -13.11
C LEU A 365 -18.41 -1.41 -12.70
N GLY A 366 -18.60 -1.70 -11.41
CA GLY A 366 -19.88 -2.10 -10.82
C GLY A 366 -20.88 -0.95 -10.69
N ARG A 367 -20.42 0.30 -10.65
CA ARG A 367 -21.24 1.52 -10.57
C ARG A 367 -21.77 2.03 -11.91
N ARG A 368 -21.44 1.36 -13.02
CA ARG A 368 -21.90 1.77 -14.35
C ARG A 368 -23.39 1.55 -14.53
N GLU A 369 -24.02 2.50 -15.19
CA GLU A 369 -25.46 2.56 -15.39
C GLU A 369 -25.81 2.46 -16.87
N GLU A 370 -26.99 1.93 -17.18
CA GLU A 370 -27.49 1.92 -18.57
C GLU A 370 -28.15 3.26 -18.89
N TYR A 371 -27.65 3.93 -19.93
CA TYR A 371 -28.19 5.21 -20.37
C TYR A 371 -29.22 4.96 -21.48
N PRO A 372 -30.49 5.41 -21.33
CA PRO A 372 -31.53 5.16 -22.31
C PRO A 372 -31.41 6.01 -23.57
N ALA A 373 -30.61 7.08 -23.53
CA ALA A 373 -30.33 8.01 -24.63
C ALA A 373 -28.89 8.53 -24.53
N GLU A 374 -28.46 9.37 -25.47
CA GLU A 374 -27.13 10.00 -25.42
C GLU A 374 -26.96 10.87 -24.17
N LEU A 375 -28.03 11.55 -23.74
CA LEU A 375 -28.06 12.32 -22.51
C LEU A 375 -29.02 11.70 -21.48
N PRO A 376 -28.51 11.29 -20.31
CA PRO A 376 -29.32 10.94 -19.15
C PRO A 376 -30.15 12.11 -18.63
N ASP A 377 -31.27 11.80 -17.98
CA ASP A 377 -32.03 12.80 -17.22
C ASP A 377 -31.18 13.32 -16.04
N GLY A 378 -31.21 14.64 -15.82
CA GLY A 378 -30.41 15.32 -14.79
C GLY A 378 -29.24 16.16 -15.33
N VAL A 379 -28.80 15.88 -16.57
CA VAL A 379 -27.78 16.68 -17.25
C VAL A 379 -28.36 18.04 -17.66
N LEU A 380 -27.70 19.12 -17.29
CA LEU A 380 -28.10 20.50 -17.62
C LEU A 380 -27.08 21.20 -18.53
N VAL A 381 -25.80 20.89 -18.35
CA VAL A 381 -24.69 21.53 -19.08
C VAL A 381 -23.70 20.46 -19.52
N LEU A 382 -23.17 20.63 -20.73
CA LEU A 382 -22.09 19.78 -21.27
C LEU A 382 -20.81 20.59 -21.44
N THR A 383 -19.68 20.04 -21.02
CA THR A 383 -18.35 20.56 -21.32
C THR A 383 -17.44 19.44 -21.82
N ALA A 384 -16.31 19.82 -22.42
CA ALA A 384 -15.33 18.85 -22.91
C ALA A 384 -13.91 19.22 -22.52
N GLY A 385 -13.11 18.20 -22.23
CA GLY A 385 -11.66 18.27 -22.07
C GLY A 385 -10.99 17.47 -23.18
N VAL A 386 -9.92 18.03 -23.77
CA VAL A 386 -9.12 17.38 -24.80
C VAL A 386 -7.65 17.41 -24.36
N ASP A 387 -7.04 16.24 -24.27
CA ASP A 387 -5.62 16.05 -23.98
C ASP A 387 -4.84 15.82 -25.28
N THR A 388 -3.70 16.50 -25.40
CA THR A 388 -2.90 16.52 -26.63
C THR A 388 -1.66 15.65 -26.46
N GLN A 389 -1.52 14.60 -27.29
CA GLN A 389 -0.33 13.76 -27.38
C GLN A 389 0.34 13.91 -28.77
N ASP A 390 1.56 13.41 -28.93
CA ASP A 390 2.31 13.59 -30.18
C ASP A 390 1.67 12.90 -31.40
N ASP A 391 0.92 11.81 -31.18
CA ASP A 391 0.33 10.96 -32.22
C ASP A 391 -1.20 10.85 -32.18
N ARG A 392 -1.85 11.46 -31.18
CA ARG A 392 -3.31 11.40 -30.97
C ARG A 392 -3.83 12.56 -30.12
N MET A 393 -5.13 12.79 -30.17
CA MET A 393 -5.87 13.62 -29.23
C MET A 393 -6.94 12.78 -28.54
N GLU A 394 -6.96 12.78 -27.21
CA GLU A 394 -7.99 12.11 -26.43
C GLU A 394 -8.98 13.14 -25.91
N TYR A 395 -10.27 12.82 -25.90
CA TYR A 395 -11.30 13.72 -25.41
C TYR A 395 -12.29 13.02 -24.49
N GLU A 396 -12.87 13.80 -23.57
CA GLU A 396 -14.02 13.40 -22.78
C GLU A 396 -15.07 14.51 -22.76
N ILE A 397 -16.33 14.15 -23.03
CA ILE A 397 -17.50 15.01 -22.84
C ILE A 397 -18.17 14.63 -21.52
N VAL A 398 -18.34 15.62 -20.65
CA VAL A 398 -18.92 15.44 -19.31
C VAL A 398 -20.18 16.30 -19.18
N GLY A 399 -21.26 15.67 -18.71
CA GLY A 399 -22.50 16.32 -18.32
C GLY A 399 -22.49 16.73 -16.86
N PHE A 400 -23.09 17.86 -16.55
CA PHE A 400 -23.19 18.41 -15.20
C PHE A 400 -24.64 18.73 -14.87
N GLY A 401 -25.03 18.37 -13.64
CA GLY A 401 -26.35 18.61 -13.08
C GLY A 401 -26.28 19.41 -11.80
N HIS A 402 -27.36 19.34 -11.03
CA HIS A 402 -27.46 20.02 -9.73
C HIS A 402 -26.52 19.41 -8.69
N PHE A 403 -26.20 20.20 -7.65
CA PHE A 403 -25.42 19.77 -6.48
C PHE A 403 -24.05 19.14 -6.79
N GLY A 404 -23.48 19.41 -7.97
CA GLY A 404 -22.17 18.91 -8.38
C GLY A 404 -22.18 17.50 -8.96
N GLU A 405 -23.34 16.93 -9.28
CA GLU A 405 -23.43 15.65 -9.97
C GLU A 405 -22.84 15.73 -11.40
N THR A 406 -22.16 14.66 -11.80
CA THR A 406 -21.49 14.56 -13.11
C THR A 406 -21.83 13.26 -13.82
N TRP A 407 -21.94 13.32 -15.14
CA TRP A 407 -22.19 12.17 -16.02
C TRP A 407 -21.09 12.07 -17.06
N GLY A 408 -20.40 10.93 -17.14
CA GLY A 408 -19.56 10.63 -18.31
C GLY A 408 -20.44 10.40 -19.53
N ILE A 409 -20.34 11.23 -20.57
CA ILE A 409 -21.24 11.12 -21.74
C ILE A 409 -20.56 10.36 -22.88
N GLU A 410 -19.33 10.74 -23.19
CA GLU A 410 -18.57 10.11 -24.26
C GLU A 410 -17.07 10.30 -24.04
N LYS A 411 -16.31 9.22 -24.22
CA LYS A 411 -14.85 9.25 -24.28
C LYS A 411 -14.35 8.74 -25.63
N GLY A 412 -13.41 9.44 -26.24
CA GLY A 412 -12.89 9.09 -27.57
C GLY A 412 -11.40 9.36 -27.75
N ILE A 413 -10.85 8.78 -28.80
CA ILE A 413 -9.46 8.99 -29.25
C ILE A 413 -9.51 9.31 -30.74
N ILE A 414 -8.90 10.43 -31.14
CA ILE A 414 -8.70 10.82 -32.53
C ILE A 414 -7.22 10.60 -32.84
N MET A 415 -6.94 9.65 -33.72
CA MET A 415 -5.58 9.34 -34.15
C MET A 415 -5.10 10.37 -35.16
N GLY A 416 -3.89 10.89 -34.95
CA GLY A 416 -3.27 11.87 -35.83
C GLY A 416 -2.49 12.93 -35.08
N ARG A 417 -1.65 13.66 -35.81
CA ARG A 417 -0.80 14.68 -35.22
C ARG A 417 -1.59 15.96 -34.89
N PRO A 418 -1.32 16.63 -33.77
CA PRO A 418 -1.98 17.89 -33.37
C PRO A 418 -1.89 19.06 -34.35
N ASP A 419 -0.98 19.02 -35.32
CA ASP A 419 -0.78 20.06 -36.35
C ASP A 419 -1.68 19.87 -37.60
N SER A 420 -2.23 18.67 -37.81
CA SER A 420 -3.02 18.28 -38.98
C SER A 420 -4.41 18.94 -38.99
N ASP A 421 -4.83 19.47 -40.15
CA ASP A 421 -6.17 20.02 -40.34
C ASP A 421 -7.26 18.96 -40.15
N GLU A 422 -6.98 17.72 -40.56
CA GLU A 422 -7.92 16.60 -40.51
C GLU A 422 -8.30 16.24 -39.06
N VAL A 423 -7.34 16.25 -38.14
CA VAL A 423 -7.58 15.98 -36.70
C VAL A 423 -8.51 17.04 -36.09
N TRP A 424 -8.28 18.31 -36.43
CA TRP A 424 -9.12 19.40 -35.92
C TRP A 424 -10.52 19.43 -36.55
N GLN A 425 -10.66 19.00 -37.81
CA GLN A 425 -11.98 18.81 -38.43
C GLN A 425 -12.76 17.67 -37.77
N GLN A 426 -12.09 16.57 -37.42
CA GLN A 426 -12.72 15.49 -36.66
C GLN A 426 -13.13 15.94 -35.26
N LEU A 427 -12.31 16.75 -34.57
CA LEU A 427 -12.72 17.36 -33.29
C LEU A 427 -13.90 18.32 -33.44
N ASP A 428 -13.95 19.09 -34.54
CA ASP A 428 -15.10 19.95 -34.83
C ASP A 428 -16.38 19.12 -34.93
N GLU A 429 -16.36 18.03 -35.71
CA GLU A 429 -17.52 17.16 -35.92
C GLU A 429 -17.93 16.37 -34.68
N LEU A 430 -16.95 15.74 -34.01
CA LEU A 430 -17.20 14.78 -32.92
C LEU A 430 -17.42 15.45 -31.56
N VAL A 431 -16.87 16.65 -31.34
CA VAL A 431 -16.85 17.30 -30.01
C VAL A 431 -17.37 18.74 -30.05
N PHE A 432 -16.87 19.60 -30.95
CA PHE A 432 -17.10 21.04 -30.83
C PHE A 432 -18.46 21.49 -31.36
N ASP A 433 -18.92 20.93 -32.48
CA ASP A 433 -20.21 21.24 -33.12
C ASP A 433 -21.33 20.28 -32.72
N ARG A 434 -21.00 19.26 -31.93
CA ARG A 434 -21.92 18.20 -31.56
C ARG A 434 -23.03 18.70 -30.62
N LYS A 435 -24.25 18.26 -30.93
CA LYS A 435 -25.44 18.43 -30.09
C LYS A 435 -25.96 17.05 -29.72
N LEU A 436 -25.99 16.77 -28.41
CA LEU A 436 -26.36 15.47 -27.88
C LEU A 436 -27.84 15.47 -27.49
N LYS A 437 -28.52 14.32 -27.67
CA LYS A 437 -29.97 14.21 -27.55
C LYS A 437 -30.41 13.52 -26.26
N PHE A 438 -31.44 14.09 -25.63
CA PHE A 438 -32.23 13.40 -24.62
C PHE A 438 -33.23 12.41 -25.28
N ALA A 439 -33.79 11.50 -24.48
CA ALA A 439 -34.79 10.54 -24.93
C ALA A 439 -36.06 11.19 -25.53
N ASP A 440 -36.38 12.42 -25.13
CA ASP A 440 -37.51 13.21 -25.62
C ASP A 440 -37.20 14.02 -26.90
N GLY A 441 -35.97 13.91 -27.43
CA GLY A 441 -35.53 14.57 -28.65
C GLY A 441 -34.99 15.99 -28.48
N LEU A 442 -34.93 16.53 -27.25
CA LEU A 442 -34.26 17.80 -26.99
C LEU A 442 -32.75 17.66 -27.14
N GLU A 443 -32.09 18.70 -27.66
CA GLU A 443 -30.65 18.69 -27.92
C GLU A 443 -29.92 19.70 -27.01
N LEU A 444 -28.78 19.29 -26.43
CA LEU A 444 -27.85 20.19 -25.74
C LEU A 444 -26.52 20.30 -26.49
N PRO A 445 -26.02 21.52 -26.76
CA PRO A 445 -24.69 21.71 -27.30
C PRO A 445 -23.62 21.61 -26.20
N VAL A 446 -22.42 21.19 -26.58
CA VAL A 446 -21.26 21.31 -25.70
C VAL A 446 -20.90 22.79 -25.53
N SER A 447 -20.84 23.28 -24.29
CA SER A 447 -20.79 24.72 -23.99
C SER A 447 -19.39 25.32 -24.07
N ILE A 448 -18.47 24.91 -23.20
CA ILE A 448 -17.05 25.32 -23.22
C ILE A 448 -16.21 24.06 -23.40
N LYS A 449 -15.17 24.17 -24.23
CA LYS A 449 -14.21 23.09 -24.48
C LYS A 449 -12.79 23.56 -24.21
N PHE A 450 -12.04 22.77 -23.46
CA PHE A 450 -10.65 23.02 -23.13
C PHE A 450 -9.74 22.03 -23.83
N VAL A 451 -8.67 22.54 -24.45
CA VAL A 451 -7.67 21.74 -25.17
C VAL A 451 -6.30 22.03 -24.57
N ASP A 452 -5.60 20.99 -24.11
CA ASP A 452 -4.27 21.15 -23.52
C ASP A 452 -3.23 21.55 -24.57
N GLU A 453 -2.43 22.56 -24.24
CA GLU A 453 -1.34 23.05 -25.09
C GLU A 453 0.01 22.41 -24.78
N GLY A 454 0.07 21.45 -23.86
CA GLY A 454 1.26 20.73 -23.47
C GLY A 454 1.93 20.01 -24.65
N GLY A 455 3.22 19.70 -24.49
CA GLY A 455 3.99 18.96 -25.50
C GLY A 455 4.64 19.82 -26.59
N HIS A 456 4.91 19.19 -27.73
CA HIS A 456 5.71 19.77 -28.81
C HIS A 456 4.94 20.72 -29.76
N PHE A 457 3.60 20.73 -29.70
CA PHE A 457 2.72 21.45 -30.63
C PHE A 457 2.00 22.67 -30.01
N THR A 458 2.59 23.26 -28.98
CA THR A 458 1.95 24.33 -28.19
C THR A 458 1.46 25.51 -29.04
N GLN A 459 2.23 25.95 -30.05
CA GLN A 459 1.88 27.14 -30.84
C GLN A 459 0.76 26.86 -31.83
N GLU A 460 0.77 25.67 -32.40
CA GLU A 460 -0.24 25.16 -33.32
C GLU A 460 -1.59 25.01 -32.60
N VAL A 461 -1.60 24.37 -31.42
CA VAL A 461 -2.83 24.24 -30.60
C VAL A 461 -3.40 25.61 -30.24
N ARG A 462 -2.55 26.58 -29.87
CA ARG A 462 -2.99 27.96 -29.59
C ARG A 462 -3.65 28.62 -30.79
N GLN A 463 -3.08 28.47 -31.98
CA GLN A 463 -3.64 29.02 -33.21
C GLN A 463 -5.01 28.38 -33.51
N ARG A 464 -5.11 27.06 -33.42
CA ARG A 464 -6.34 26.32 -33.72
C ARG A 464 -7.48 26.63 -32.75
N CYS A 465 -7.16 26.84 -31.47
CA CYS A 465 -8.11 27.31 -30.47
C CYS A 465 -8.54 28.77 -30.74
N HIS A 466 -7.62 29.65 -31.14
CA HIS A 466 -7.94 31.03 -31.50
C HIS A 466 -8.92 31.10 -32.68
N ASP A 467 -8.69 30.30 -33.73
CA ASP A 467 -9.57 30.24 -34.91
C ASP A 467 -10.98 29.73 -34.56
N ARG A 468 -11.11 28.98 -33.45
CA ARG A 468 -12.36 28.39 -32.94
C ARG A 468 -12.92 29.10 -31.72
N ILE A 469 -12.48 30.33 -31.45
CA ILE A 469 -12.98 31.11 -30.31
C ILE A 469 -14.51 31.32 -30.36
N GLY A 470 -15.08 31.44 -31.58
CA GLY A 470 -16.53 31.53 -31.79
C GLY A 470 -17.30 30.29 -31.36
N LYS A 471 -16.65 29.12 -31.33
CA LYS A 471 -17.19 27.84 -30.85
C LYS A 471 -16.93 27.61 -29.35
N LYS A 472 -16.37 28.61 -28.66
CA LYS A 472 -15.98 28.58 -27.23
C LYS A 472 -14.94 27.49 -26.92
N VAL A 473 -13.99 27.31 -27.83
CA VAL A 473 -12.81 26.45 -27.64
C VAL A 473 -11.66 27.30 -27.12
N PHE A 474 -11.02 26.89 -26.02
CA PHE A 474 -9.92 27.60 -25.41
C PHE A 474 -8.73 26.67 -25.15
N CYS A 475 -7.51 27.20 -25.31
CA CYS A 475 -6.30 26.50 -24.90
C CYS A 475 -6.10 26.61 -23.38
N ILE A 476 -5.56 25.55 -22.77
CA ILE A 476 -5.25 25.51 -21.35
C ILE A 476 -3.79 25.16 -21.14
N LYS A 477 -3.26 25.54 -19.98
CA LYS A 477 -1.96 25.07 -19.50
C LYS A 477 -2.05 24.63 -18.05
N GLY A 478 -1.77 23.35 -17.81
CA GLY A 478 -1.67 22.79 -16.48
C GLY A 478 -0.42 23.27 -15.73
N PHE A 479 -0.57 23.57 -14.43
CA PHE A 479 0.55 23.83 -13.55
C PHE A 479 0.44 22.98 -12.28
N PRO A 480 1.49 22.21 -11.92
CA PRO A 480 1.52 21.45 -10.68
C PRO A 480 1.69 22.38 -9.47
N GLY A 481 1.24 21.91 -8.30
CA GLY A 481 1.39 22.57 -7.00
C GLY A 481 0.06 22.80 -6.27
N SER A 482 0.02 22.41 -5.00
CA SER A 482 -1.11 22.57 -4.07
C SER A 482 -1.56 24.02 -3.83
N ASP A 483 -0.67 24.99 -4.03
CA ASP A 483 -0.90 26.40 -3.66
C ASP A 483 -1.59 27.20 -4.78
N ARG A 484 -1.95 26.56 -5.89
CA ARG A 484 -2.57 27.21 -7.05
C ARG A 484 -4.08 26.98 -7.06
N PRO A 485 -4.89 28.03 -7.32
CA PRO A 485 -6.32 27.85 -7.47
C PRO A 485 -6.62 26.97 -8.70
N PHE A 486 -7.67 26.15 -8.61
CA PHE A 486 -8.02 25.22 -9.68
C PHE A 486 -8.29 25.93 -11.02
N THR A 487 -9.04 27.04 -10.99
CA THR A 487 -9.31 27.88 -12.16
C THR A 487 -9.07 29.36 -11.83
N GLY A 488 -8.57 30.13 -12.80
CA GLY A 488 -8.44 31.59 -12.71
C GLY A 488 -8.90 32.29 -13.99
N PRO A 489 -8.90 33.63 -14.03
CA PRO A 489 -9.25 34.39 -15.23
C PRO A 489 -8.26 34.09 -16.37
N PRO A 490 -8.73 34.03 -17.64
CA PRO A 490 -7.88 33.71 -18.77
C PRO A 490 -6.88 34.85 -19.05
N LYS A 491 -5.72 34.49 -19.58
CA LYS A 491 -4.67 35.42 -20.00
C LYS A 491 -4.52 35.39 -21.50
N GLN A 492 -4.16 36.53 -22.09
CA GLN A 492 -3.77 36.57 -23.48
C GLN A 492 -2.31 36.16 -23.63
N VAL A 493 -2.04 35.18 -24.48
CA VAL A 493 -0.70 34.71 -24.79
C VAL A 493 -0.42 34.83 -26.27
N LYS A 494 0.84 35.13 -26.61
CA LYS A 494 1.27 35.29 -28.02
C LYS A 494 1.26 33.95 -28.75
N ILE A 495 0.79 33.99 -29.98
CA ILE A 495 0.85 32.91 -30.96
C ILE A 495 2.01 33.22 -31.91
N THR A 496 3.04 32.38 -31.90
CA THR A 496 4.21 32.51 -32.77
C THR A 496 4.45 31.19 -33.48
N VAL A 497 4.14 31.12 -34.77
CA VAL A 497 4.37 29.94 -35.60
C VAL A 497 5.45 30.26 -36.61
N GLN A 498 6.45 29.38 -36.76
CA GLN A 498 7.60 29.58 -37.67
C GLN A 498 8.28 30.96 -37.51
N ASN A 499 8.48 31.41 -36.26
CA ASN A 499 9.11 32.70 -35.93
C ASN A 499 8.36 33.96 -36.41
N ARG A 500 7.07 33.84 -36.78
CA ARG A 500 6.20 34.97 -37.13
C ARG A 500 5.09 35.13 -36.11
N TYR A 501 4.87 36.36 -35.66
CA TYR A 501 3.78 36.71 -34.75
C TYR A 501 2.45 36.70 -35.52
N ILE A 502 1.52 35.84 -35.12
CA ILE A 502 0.22 35.65 -35.77
C ILE A 502 -0.89 36.36 -35.00
N GLY A 503 -0.79 36.44 -33.67
CA GLY A 503 -1.81 37.08 -32.83
C GLY A 503 -1.72 36.71 -31.36
N MET A 504 -2.82 36.91 -30.63
CA MET A 504 -2.98 36.59 -29.21
C MET A 504 -4.13 35.60 -29.05
N CYS A 505 -3.93 34.50 -28.30
CA CYS A 505 -5.02 33.60 -27.91
C CYS A 505 -5.33 33.73 -26.41
N TRP A 506 -6.57 33.40 -26.04
CA TRP A 506 -6.98 33.29 -24.65
C TRP A 506 -6.60 31.92 -24.09
N GLN A 507 -5.83 31.93 -23.01
CA GLN A 507 -5.35 30.74 -22.31
C GLN A 507 -5.85 30.72 -20.86
N TYR A 508 -6.37 29.58 -20.42
CA TYR A 508 -6.64 29.33 -19.01
C TYR A 508 -5.46 28.60 -18.34
N GLN A 509 -5.11 29.02 -17.14
CA GLN A 509 -4.09 28.35 -16.31
C GLN A 509 -4.82 27.52 -15.25
N LEU A 510 -4.57 26.21 -15.24
CA LEU A 510 -5.26 25.28 -14.35
C LEU A 510 -4.31 24.76 -13.27
N GLY A 511 -4.77 24.81 -12.02
CA GLY A 511 -4.12 24.10 -10.91
C GLY A 511 -4.51 22.63 -10.95
N VAL A 512 -3.74 21.80 -11.66
CA VAL A 512 -4.13 20.42 -11.99
C VAL A 512 -4.31 19.56 -10.74
N ASP A 513 -3.48 19.77 -9.71
CA ASP A 513 -3.52 19.03 -8.44
C ASP A 513 -4.85 19.25 -7.69
N ALA A 514 -5.36 20.49 -7.69
CA ALA A 514 -6.63 20.82 -7.04
C ALA A 514 -7.82 20.19 -7.78
N GLY A 515 -7.74 20.11 -9.11
CA GLY A 515 -8.74 19.43 -9.93
C GLY A 515 -8.73 17.91 -9.76
N LYS A 516 -7.54 17.30 -9.71
CA LYS A 516 -7.36 15.86 -9.40
C LYS A 516 -7.94 15.53 -8.02
N GLN A 517 -7.70 16.38 -7.02
CA GLN A 517 -8.28 16.19 -5.68
C GLN A 517 -9.81 16.22 -5.70
N ILE A 518 -10.42 17.17 -6.43
CA ILE A 518 -11.89 17.23 -6.58
C ILE A 518 -12.44 15.95 -7.20
N ILE A 519 -11.82 15.46 -8.29
CA ILE A 519 -12.23 14.21 -8.94
C ILE A 519 -12.14 13.05 -7.95
N MET A 520 -11.02 12.90 -7.26
CA MET A 520 -10.86 11.81 -6.29
C MET A 520 -11.83 11.91 -5.13
N ASP A 521 -12.19 13.11 -4.67
CA ASP A 521 -13.17 13.29 -3.60
C ASP A 521 -14.61 13.00 -4.06
N ASP A 522 -14.98 13.38 -5.28
CA ASP A 522 -16.30 13.13 -5.85
C ASP A 522 -16.49 11.62 -6.17
N LEU A 523 -15.42 10.95 -6.63
CA LEU A 523 -15.44 9.49 -6.86
C LEU A 523 -15.72 8.67 -5.59
N LYS A 524 -15.44 9.21 -4.39
CA LYS A 524 -15.74 8.52 -3.12
C LYS A 524 -17.24 8.40 -2.83
N VAL A 525 -18.07 9.25 -3.42
CA VAL A 525 -19.53 9.25 -3.19
C VAL A 525 -20.12 7.99 -3.82
N GLN A 526 -20.75 7.13 -3.02
CA GLN A 526 -21.23 5.81 -3.43
C GLN A 526 -22.72 5.77 -3.82
N GLU A 527 -23.51 6.71 -3.31
CA GLU A 527 -24.94 6.75 -3.57
C GLU A 527 -25.26 7.89 -4.55
N PRO A 528 -26.17 7.68 -5.53
CA PRO A 528 -26.67 8.74 -6.39
C PRO A 528 -27.17 9.92 -5.58
N GLY A 529 -26.69 11.13 -5.91
CA GLY A 529 -26.95 12.33 -5.14
C GLY A 529 -25.79 13.34 -5.22
N PRO A 530 -25.74 14.35 -4.34
CA PRO A 530 -24.77 15.44 -4.41
C PRO A 530 -23.33 14.97 -4.60
N ARG A 531 -22.69 15.44 -5.68
CA ARG A 531 -21.31 15.11 -6.10
C ARG A 531 -21.09 13.67 -6.58
N TYR A 532 -22.15 12.89 -6.84
CA TYR A 532 -21.99 11.56 -7.42
C TYR A 532 -21.53 11.62 -8.89
N CYS A 533 -20.66 10.70 -9.27
CA CYS A 533 -20.19 10.52 -10.64
C CYS A 533 -20.87 9.32 -11.28
N HIS A 534 -21.75 9.59 -12.26
CA HIS A 534 -22.39 8.58 -13.09
C HIS A 534 -21.51 8.22 -14.29
N PHE A 535 -21.48 6.93 -14.64
CA PHE A 535 -20.75 6.39 -15.78
C PHE A 535 -21.62 5.43 -16.60
N PRO A 536 -21.58 5.48 -17.93
CA PRO A 536 -22.38 4.60 -18.77
C PRO A 536 -21.79 3.19 -18.83
N ARG A 537 -22.64 2.19 -18.98
CA ARG A 537 -22.26 0.80 -19.28
C ARG A 537 -21.95 0.63 -20.77
N ARG A 538 -20.95 1.35 -21.26
CA ARG A 538 -20.44 1.31 -22.64
C ARG A 538 -18.94 1.02 -22.66
N ASP A 539 -18.43 0.59 -23.81
CA ASP A 539 -17.04 0.16 -23.97
C ASP A 539 -16.02 1.31 -23.83
N ASP A 540 -16.43 2.56 -24.10
CA ASP A 540 -15.61 3.75 -23.90
C ASP A 540 -15.35 4.08 -22.42
N TYR A 541 -16.21 3.56 -21.52
CA TYR A 541 -16.06 3.61 -20.06
C TYR A 541 -15.82 2.19 -19.49
N GLY A 542 -14.81 1.52 -20.05
CA GLY A 542 -14.34 0.20 -19.60
C GLY A 542 -13.16 0.27 -18.62
N LEU A 543 -12.52 -0.88 -18.40
CA LEU A 543 -11.35 -1.00 -17.51
C LEU A 543 -10.25 0.01 -17.87
N GLY A 544 -9.88 0.11 -19.16
CA GLY A 544 -8.85 1.06 -19.60
C GLY A 544 -9.15 2.54 -19.27
N TYR A 545 -10.42 2.93 -19.19
CA TYR A 545 -10.79 4.29 -18.74
C TYR A 545 -10.56 4.46 -17.24
N PHE A 546 -11.06 3.54 -16.41
CA PHE A 546 -10.91 3.63 -14.95
C PHE A 546 -9.46 3.49 -14.50
N ASN A 547 -8.67 2.64 -15.18
CA ASN A 547 -7.23 2.54 -14.94
C ASN A 547 -6.52 3.88 -15.18
N GLY A 548 -6.97 4.63 -16.20
CA GLY A 548 -6.46 5.96 -16.49
C GLY A 548 -7.00 7.05 -15.57
N LEU A 549 -8.27 6.96 -15.16
CA LEU A 549 -8.91 7.90 -14.24
C LEU A 549 -8.30 7.80 -12.83
N LEU A 550 -7.97 6.59 -12.39
CA LEU A 550 -7.40 6.29 -11.08
C LEU A 550 -5.87 6.14 -11.12
N SER A 551 -5.23 6.58 -12.22
CA SER A 551 -3.80 6.35 -12.50
C SER A 551 -2.84 7.11 -11.58
N GLU A 552 -3.31 8.11 -10.84
CA GLU A 552 -2.48 8.94 -9.97
C GLU A 552 -3.02 9.00 -8.55
N HIS A 553 -2.12 9.05 -7.57
CA HIS A 553 -2.45 9.21 -6.16
C HIS A 553 -1.55 10.23 -5.46
N LEU A 554 -2.05 10.83 -4.39
CA LEU A 554 -1.32 11.83 -3.62
C LEU A 554 -0.39 11.14 -2.62
N ILE A 555 0.92 11.27 -2.81
CA ILE A 555 1.94 10.70 -1.92
C ILE A 555 2.68 11.78 -1.14
N TYR A 556 3.13 11.41 0.06
CA TYR A 556 3.99 12.25 0.89
C TYR A 556 5.46 11.96 0.60
N LYS A 557 6.16 12.89 -0.06
CA LYS A 557 7.60 12.87 -0.32
C LYS A 557 8.32 13.80 0.67
N GLU A 558 8.96 13.21 1.66
CA GLU A 558 9.73 13.92 2.69
C GLU A 558 10.96 14.62 2.07
N GLY A 559 11.21 15.89 2.42
CA GLY A 559 12.33 16.69 1.91
C GLY A 559 12.03 17.61 0.71
N HIS A 560 10.81 17.58 0.16
CA HIS A 560 10.37 18.53 -0.88
C HIS A 560 9.65 19.75 -0.27
N ARG A 561 9.76 20.91 -0.94
CA ARG A 561 9.12 22.18 -0.50
C ARG A 561 7.60 22.04 -0.36
N ASN A 562 6.97 21.27 -1.24
CA ASN A 562 5.58 20.82 -1.12
C ASN A 562 5.63 19.28 -1.01
N PRO A 563 5.43 18.73 0.22
CA PRO A 563 5.66 17.31 0.47
C PRO A 563 4.54 16.42 -0.05
N TRP A 564 3.34 16.94 -0.27
CA TRP A 564 2.25 16.20 -0.93
C TRP A 564 2.33 16.41 -2.44
N GLN A 565 2.55 15.33 -3.20
CA GLN A 565 2.65 15.36 -4.66
C GLN A 565 1.84 14.23 -5.28
N TRP A 566 1.17 14.50 -6.40
CA TRP A 566 0.54 13.46 -7.20
C TRP A 566 1.63 12.65 -7.92
N ASP A 567 1.56 11.34 -7.82
CA ASP A 567 2.47 10.41 -8.50
C ASP A 567 1.67 9.35 -9.24
N LYS A 568 2.22 8.86 -10.36
CA LYS A 568 1.58 7.79 -11.14
C LYS A 568 1.73 6.46 -10.42
N ILE A 569 0.64 5.69 -10.35
CA ILE A 569 0.66 4.36 -9.77
C ILE A 569 1.49 3.44 -10.67
N SER A 570 2.40 2.67 -10.06
CA SER A 570 3.25 1.72 -10.79
C SER A 570 2.39 0.65 -11.47
N GLY A 571 2.49 0.54 -12.81
CA GLY A 571 1.64 -0.30 -13.65
C GLY A 571 0.56 0.45 -14.44
N HIS A 572 0.33 1.73 -14.12
CA HIS A 572 -0.59 2.62 -14.84
C HIS A 572 0.22 3.62 -15.67
N GLU A 573 0.49 3.27 -16.93
CA GLU A 573 1.30 4.12 -17.81
C GLU A 573 0.49 5.31 -18.38
N ARG A 574 -0.84 5.17 -18.43
CA ARG A 574 -1.79 6.10 -19.06
C ARG A 574 -2.60 6.87 -18.01
N ASN A 575 -2.64 8.19 -18.11
CA ASN A 575 -3.37 9.10 -17.21
C ASN A 575 -4.31 10.08 -17.94
N GLU A 576 -4.43 9.94 -19.26
CA GLU A 576 -5.20 10.81 -20.14
C GLU A 576 -6.67 10.93 -19.72
N PRO A 577 -7.38 9.85 -19.26
CA PRO A 577 -8.74 9.99 -18.75
C PRO A 577 -8.85 10.92 -17.52
N LEU A 578 -7.88 10.89 -16.60
CA LEU A 578 -7.86 11.77 -15.44
C LEU A 578 -7.67 13.23 -15.86
N ASP A 579 -6.74 13.49 -16.79
CA ASP A 579 -6.45 14.83 -17.27
C ASP A 579 -7.62 15.39 -18.12
N CYS A 580 -8.21 14.61 -19.02
CA CYS A 580 -9.42 15.00 -19.78
C CYS A 580 -10.59 15.38 -18.86
N ARG A 581 -10.89 14.56 -17.84
CA ARG A 581 -11.96 14.87 -16.88
C ARG A 581 -11.66 16.12 -16.08
N ASN A 582 -10.41 16.31 -15.68
CA ASN A 582 -9.94 17.51 -14.98
C ASN A 582 -10.21 18.77 -15.81
N TYR A 583 -9.91 18.73 -17.10
CA TYR A 583 -10.14 19.86 -18.01
C TYR A 583 -11.62 20.12 -18.26
N ALA A 584 -12.44 19.07 -18.39
CA ALA A 584 -13.89 19.22 -18.52
C ALA A 584 -14.53 19.88 -17.27
N ILE A 585 -14.11 19.49 -16.07
CA ILE A 585 -14.59 20.10 -14.80
C ILE A 585 -14.11 21.56 -14.69
N ALA A 586 -12.88 21.85 -15.12
CA ALA A 586 -12.38 23.22 -15.16
C ALA A 586 -13.22 24.10 -16.11
N ALA A 587 -13.55 23.58 -17.30
CA ALA A 587 -14.44 24.25 -18.26
C ALA A 587 -15.82 24.53 -17.66
N TYR A 588 -16.36 23.59 -16.87
CA TYR A 588 -17.60 23.80 -16.15
C TYR A 588 -17.48 24.89 -15.09
N LYS A 589 -16.40 24.93 -14.30
CA LYS A 589 -16.22 25.94 -13.25
C LYS A 589 -16.09 27.37 -13.77
N VAL A 590 -15.48 27.57 -14.94
CA VAL A 590 -15.34 28.91 -15.53
C VAL A 590 -16.60 29.39 -16.25
N LEU A 591 -17.52 28.48 -16.60
CA LEU A 591 -18.75 28.83 -17.28
C LEU A 591 -19.67 29.65 -16.35
N PRO A 592 -20.05 30.89 -16.73
CA PRO A 592 -21.11 31.60 -16.04
C PRO A 592 -22.42 30.84 -16.28
N LYS A 593 -22.97 30.24 -15.22
CA LYS A 593 -24.12 29.34 -15.31
C LYS A 593 -25.10 29.62 -14.18
N ASP A 594 -26.38 29.55 -14.52
CA ASP A 594 -27.50 29.50 -13.59
C ASP A 594 -28.23 28.19 -13.88
N LEU A 595 -27.90 27.15 -13.09
CA LEU A 595 -28.43 25.81 -13.32
C LEU A 595 -29.94 25.75 -13.08
N ASP A 596 -30.46 26.55 -12.15
CA ASP A 596 -31.89 26.62 -11.87
C ASP A 596 -32.66 27.21 -13.06
N ALA A 597 -32.12 28.28 -13.66
CA ALA A 597 -32.71 28.87 -14.86
C ALA A 597 -32.64 27.91 -16.07
N ILE A 598 -31.53 27.18 -16.23
CA ILE A 598 -31.36 26.20 -17.31
C ILE A 598 -32.35 25.03 -17.14
N ASP A 599 -32.46 24.48 -15.94
CA ASP A 599 -33.40 23.41 -15.61
C ASP A 599 -34.86 23.86 -15.83
N GLN A 600 -35.22 25.06 -15.38
CA GLN A 600 -36.54 25.63 -15.66
C GLN A 600 -36.82 25.80 -17.16
N ALA A 601 -35.82 26.23 -17.95
CA ALA A 601 -35.96 26.37 -19.39
C ALA A 601 -36.16 25.00 -20.07
N LEU A 602 -35.39 23.98 -19.65
CA LEU A 602 -35.53 22.61 -20.15
C LEU A 602 -36.91 22.03 -19.78
N LYS A 603 -37.37 22.21 -18.54
CA LYS A 603 -38.72 21.78 -18.10
C LYS A 603 -39.84 22.44 -18.92
N ARG A 604 -39.73 23.75 -19.21
CA ARG A 604 -40.67 24.48 -20.08
C ARG A 604 -40.70 23.91 -21.50
N LEU A 605 -39.54 23.61 -22.08
CA LEU A 605 -39.43 23.01 -23.42
C LEU A 605 -40.01 21.59 -23.47
N ARG A 606 -39.93 20.84 -22.36
CA ARG A 606 -40.54 19.51 -22.17
C ARG A 606 -42.06 19.55 -21.93
N GLY A 607 -42.67 20.73 -21.88
CA GLY A 607 -44.10 20.89 -21.56
C GLY A 607 -44.48 20.53 -20.11
N LYS A 608 -43.50 20.30 -19.22
CA LYS A 608 -43.73 20.12 -17.78
C LYS A 608 -43.76 21.52 -17.14
N ALA A 609 -44.89 21.92 -16.58
CA ALA A 609 -45.00 23.17 -15.85
C ALA A 609 -43.91 23.23 -14.75
N PRO A 610 -43.24 24.37 -14.53
CA PRO A 610 -42.27 24.48 -13.45
C PRO A 610 -43.01 24.31 -12.11
N GLU A 611 -42.57 23.36 -11.28
CA GLU A 611 -42.91 23.38 -9.87
C GLU A 611 -42.36 24.67 -9.27
N ALA A 612 -43.25 25.49 -8.69
CA ALA A 612 -42.86 26.71 -8.01
C ALA A 612 -41.87 26.39 -6.89
N PRO A 613 -40.85 27.24 -6.63
CA PRO A 613 -39.95 27.03 -5.50
C PRO A 613 -40.78 26.92 -4.22
N ALA A 614 -40.59 25.84 -3.48
CA ALA A 614 -41.23 25.62 -2.19
C ALA A 614 -40.80 26.74 -1.25
N VAL A 615 -41.68 27.72 -1.05
CA VAL A 615 -41.57 28.68 0.04
C VAL A 615 -41.64 27.86 1.33
N PRO A 616 -40.64 27.94 2.23
CA PRO A 616 -40.76 27.28 3.52
C PRO A 616 -41.99 27.84 4.22
N VAL A 617 -42.98 26.97 4.46
CA VAL A 617 -44.14 27.28 5.27
C VAL A 617 -43.63 27.48 6.70
N ILE A 618 -43.38 28.73 7.07
CA ILE A 618 -43.28 29.12 8.47
C ILE A 618 -44.65 28.83 9.06
N ASN A 619 -44.71 27.75 9.83
CA ASN A 619 -45.89 27.35 10.57
C ASN A 619 -46.08 28.39 11.68
N ILE A 620 -46.85 29.46 11.41
CA ILE A 620 -47.26 30.42 12.42
C ILE A 620 -48.24 29.68 13.34
N GLN A 621 -47.70 29.10 14.40
CA GLN A 621 -48.49 28.66 15.54
C GLN A 621 -49.32 29.86 16.01
N GLN A 622 -50.64 29.67 16.07
CA GLN A 622 -51.57 30.62 16.67
C GLN A 622 -51.05 31.01 18.07
N PRO A 623 -51.07 32.31 18.42
CA PRO A 623 -50.58 32.74 19.72
C PRO A 623 -51.45 32.17 20.83
N VAL A 624 -50.85 31.30 21.64
CA VAL A 624 -51.39 30.87 22.93
C VAL A 624 -51.59 32.11 23.81
N SER A 625 -52.84 32.34 24.21
CA SER A 625 -53.21 33.40 25.15
C SER A 625 -52.43 33.26 26.45
N ARG A 626 -51.54 34.22 26.74
CA ARG A 626 -50.88 34.33 28.06
C ARG A 626 -51.82 35.03 29.06
N PRO A 627 -51.89 34.54 30.32
CA PRO A 627 -52.71 35.18 31.35
C PRO A 627 -52.09 36.50 31.83
N GLN A 628 -52.93 37.47 32.16
CA GLN A 628 -52.53 38.79 32.68
C GLN A 628 -51.84 38.67 34.05
N PRO A 629 -50.70 39.35 34.28
CA PRO A 629 -50.14 39.54 35.61
C PRO A 629 -50.73 40.79 36.32
N PRO A 630 -50.87 40.78 37.66
CA PRO A 630 -51.41 41.90 38.43
C PRO A 630 -50.37 43.03 38.62
N PRO A 631 -50.80 44.25 38.99
CA PRO A 631 -49.98 45.44 38.82
C PRO A 631 -49.08 45.75 40.03
N GLY A 632 -47.84 46.12 39.71
CA GLY A 632 -47.11 47.19 40.38
C GLY A 632 -46.20 46.83 41.57
N ARG A 633 -44.89 47.09 41.41
CA ARG A 633 -44.09 47.94 42.32
C ARG A 633 -42.70 48.26 41.74
N ARG A 634 -42.30 49.52 41.93
CA ARG A 634 -41.00 50.14 41.60
C ARG A 634 -39.82 49.55 42.38
N ARG A 635 -38.62 49.56 41.77
CA ARG A 635 -37.33 50.19 42.21
C ARG A 635 -36.15 49.42 41.59
N GLU A 636 -35.33 50.07 40.75
CA GLU A 636 -34.06 50.79 41.03
C GLU A 636 -32.83 49.94 40.62
N ASN A 637 -32.05 50.54 39.70
CA ASN A 637 -30.60 50.49 39.45
C ASN A 637 -29.74 49.34 40.03
N PHE A 638 -28.88 48.74 39.20
CA PHE A 638 -27.45 48.42 39.37
C PHE A 638 -26.97 47.81 38.03
N LEU A 639 -26.18 48.52 37.19
CA LEU A 639 -24.70 48.59 37.12
C LEU A 639 -23.98 47.25 36.87
N ASP A 640 -23.28 47.26 35.74
CA ASP A 640 -21.95 46.70 35.41
C ASP A 640 -21.67 45.19 35.30
N ASP A 641 -20.74 44.98 34.37
CA ASP A 641 -19.96 43.80 34.00
C ASP A 641 -20.68 42.69 33.22
N TRP A 642 -20.44 42.63 31.90
CA TRP A 642 -19.48 41.72 31.24
C TRP A 642 -19.49 41.90 29.71
#